data_AF-A0A496T6F7-F1
#
_entry.id   AF-A0A496T6F7-F1
#
_cell.length_a   1.000
_cell.length_b   1.000
_cell.length_c   1.000
_cell.angle_alpha   90.00
_cell.angle_beta   90.00
_cell.angle_gamma   90.00
#
_symmetry.space_group_name_H-M   'P 1'
#
loop_
_entity.id
_entity.type
_entity.pdbx_description
1 polymer ?
#
loop_
_entity_poly.entity_id
_entity_poly.type
_entity_poly.pdbx_seq_one_letter_code
_entity_poly.pdbx_strand_id
1 'polypeptide(L)'
;MISVFVCIGAFVAIFSSCGQKKSKVQQIPTQYVEVLNRYNNLGVAYLEQGKYADAAKEFKKAIQTYDKYIAGHVNLGLAYYYLRDYENAYKQFLRVLELDDHNPHALFNLGLIYKIKGKYQQALDYFRKVEKIDPNDPFVHYNLGVVLSKLEKSKEAVKHFKRNLELDPNNLSTYYNLARELTRLGRKEEGKKFMRTFQKLQGGYFDRRNVDLTYQEQGKYGMAMEEWGGRQKPEKKETQEPVVKFVDVTQEAGLHVEPNPGGMSFPDVTQLVSGIPVQKSEQSTEYIKNKLVPLFGSGGAFADYDNDGDLDIYIVRCSPKAEDSNNLLFRNDGNGVFTDVTDVAGVGDTGMGMGCTFADYDNDGDLDLYVTNFGPNVLYRNNGGQAVTFTDVTREVGVEVPGWSMGAAFADFDHDSYLDLYVANFVDVNNVTVASIPRFPQDFGGEPNVLYHNNHDGGFIDVTKRAGVGAENCKSVTAVFTDFDEDKDIDFYLVNQDTPNLLFSNQRDGTFLNEAPNVGMDLVGLNVAVSAGDYNGDGYMDLLITSWNKDCFALYRNENGHGYSLDESFSKAVRSRGAKIGWNAGFIDYDNDGYLDIFLVDNKGYALFKNSQDGFVDVTSKVGLDVISRADGRGVSFGDYDKDGDVDILVINTGGIPSLLRNEGGNQNNWVKVCIIGRESSNISGIGTKVEVKSGNLWQKKEVRGSSGYLSEDAFQLNFGLGNRKRVDLVRVIWPSGIRQAQANVAAQECVAFTELGKKASCPILFSWDGTRYQFVTDFLGAGFIGLWLTPGQHYYPDPTEYIKIDRHLLRPKNDKYSLRLVELMEEVDYFDEVKLYVIDHPEDVEIYPNERLLMAPPWPKYHIHVVKDVRPPVAAVDDWGNDILPLISKRDRNYPTNFRLFPFPYIGYAETHSIVLDLGDLSGAKKILLVMHGWTDYWNSTGNFFAYHDGMPLIAPYLQVVDKNGNWKTVIEDMGYPAGLPKTMTLDLTDKFLTDDYRVK
;
A
#
# COMPACT_ATOMS: atom_id res chain seq x y z
N MET A 1 -9.51 10.30 -74.14
CA MET A 1 -8.67 11.52 -74.21
C MET A 1 -9.16 12.46 -73.12
N ILE A 2 -8.28 13.22 -72.47
CA ILE A 2 -8.49 13.75 -71.11
C ILE A 2 -9.42 14.98 -71.10
N SER A 3 -10.30 15.05 -70.10
CA SER A 3 -10.87 16.29 -69.57
C SER A 3 -10.83 16.24 -68.04
N VAL A 4 -10.08 17.16 -67.44
CA VAL A 4 -9.97 17.34 -65.98
C VAL A 4 -11.14 18.20 -65.50
N PHE A 5 -11.75 17.88 -64.36
CA PHE A 5 -12.23 18.89 -63.42
C PHE A 5 -12.30 18.35 -61.99
N VAL A 6 -11.94 19.21 -61.03
CA VAL A 6 -11.85 18.91 -59.59
C VAL A 6 -13.24 18.91 -58.96
N CYS A 7 -13.56 17.89 -58.16
CA CYS A 7 -14.73 17.87 -57.28
C CYS A 7 -14.32 17.93 -55.81
N ILE A 8 -14.64 19.04 -55.15
CA ILE A 8 -14.65 19.13 -53.69
C ILE A 8 -15.93 18.43 -53.22
N GLY A 9 -15.78 17.22 -52.67
CA GLY A 9 -16.89 16.43 -52.13
C GLY A 9 -16.88 16.44 -50.60
N ALA A 10 -17.79 17.19 -49.99
CA ALA A 10 -18.05 17.08 -48.55
C ALA A 10 -18.73 15.73 -48.25
N PHE A 11 -18.00 14.80 -47.64
CA PHE A 11 -18.57 13.53 -47.19
C PHE A 11 -19.29 13.71 -45.86
N VAL A 12 -20.63 13.63 -45.88
CA VAL A 12 -21.40 13.34 -44.68
C VAL A 12 -21.24 11.84 -44.37
N ALA A 13 -20.26 11.51 -43.55
CA ALA A 13 -20.09 10.16 -43.02
C ALA A 13 -21.17 9.87 -41.96
N ILE A 14 -22.23 9.18 -42.35
CA ILE A 14 -23.16 8.57 -41.39
C ILE A 14 -22.46 7.38 -40.76
N PHE A 15 -21.72 7.61 -39.68
CA PHE A 15 -21.24 6.54 -38.82
C PHE A 15 -22.43 5.91 -38.11
N SER A 16 -22.85 4.72 -38.56
CA SER A 16 -23.64 3.82 -37.73
C SER A 16 -22.74 3.24 -36.63
N SER A 17 -22.48 4.06 -35.60
CA SER A 17 -21.80 3.63 -34.38
C SER A 17 -22.57 2.45 -33.78
N CYS A 18 -21.93 1.28 -33.70
CA CYS A 18 -22.44 0.21 -32.86
C CYS A 18 -22.20 0.60 -31.39
N GLY A 19 -23.06 1.46 -30.87
CA GLY A 19 -22.88 2.07 -29.56
C GLY A 19 -23.00 1.02 -28.46
N GLN A 20 -21.86 0.66 -27.86
CA GLN A 20 -21.89 0.26 -26.46
C GLN A 20 -22.56 1.40 -25.69
N LYS A 21 -23.76 1.13 -25.13
CA LYS A 21 -24.33 2.00 -24.13
C LYS A 21 -23.39 1.94 -22.93
N LYS A 22 -22.55 2.97 -22.75
CA LYS A 22 -21.94 3.26 -21.44
C LYS A 22 -23.07 3.24 -20.40
N SER A 23 -22.82 2.70 -19.21
CA SER A 23 -23.83 2.74 -18.14
C SER A 23 -24.26 4.20 -17.95
N LYS A 24 -25.57 4.42 -17.75
CA LYS A 24 -26.05 5.78 -17.51
C LYS A 24 -25.67 6.15 -16.09
N VAL A 25 -24.72 7.08 -15.95
CA VAL A 25 -24.43 7.74 -14.67
C VAL A 25 -25.76 8.15 -14.03
N GLN A 26 -26.00 7.66 -12.83
CA GLN A 26 -27.26 7.90 -12.14
C GLN A 26 -27.32 9.37 -11.71
N GLN A 27 -28.35 10.08 -12.17
CA GLN A 27 -28.63 11.41 -11.65
C GLN A 27 -29.28 11.31 -10.27
N ILE A 28 -28.49 11.54 -9.24
CA ILE A 28 -28.92 11.68 -7.85
C ILE A 28 -29.44 13.13 -7.66
N PRO A 29 -30.62 13.35 -7.05
CA PRO A 29 -31.07 14.69 -6.69
C PRO A 29 -30.07 15.37 -5.74
N THR A 30 -29.63 16.61 -6.03
CA THR A 30 -28.56 17.32 -5.32
C THR A 30 -28.72 17.30 -3.79
N GLN A 31 -29.95 17.47 -3.31
CA GLN A 31 -30.33 17.43 -1.89
C GLN A 31 -29.97 16.13 -1.14
N TYR A 32 -29.66 15.05 -1.85
CA TYR A 32 -29.27 13.76 -1.27
C TYR A 32 -27.79 13.41 -1.43
N VAL A 33 -27.04 14.12 -2.29
CA VAL A 33 -25.66 13.73 -2.66
C VAL A 33 -24.74 13.64 -1.44
N GLU A 34 -24.69 14.68 -0.62
CA GLU A 34 -23.81 14.76 0.55
C GLU A 34 -24.10 13.64 1.58
N VAL A 35 -25.38 13.38 1.87
CA VAL A 35 -25.79 12.37 2.86
C VAL A 35 -25.68 10.94 2.33
N LEU A 36 -25.94 10.70 1.03
CA LEU A 36 -25.75 9.39 0.41
C LEU A 36 -24.27 9.04 0.32
N ASN A 37 -23.42 9.97 -0.12
CA ASN A 37 -21.98 9.75 -0.15
C ASN A 37 -21.44 9.45 1.24
N ARG A 38 -21.87 10.19 2.27
CA ARG A 38 -21.50 9.91 3.67
C ARG A 38 -21.85 8.48 4.12
N TYR A 39 -23.08 8.03 3.89
CA TYR A 39 -23.45 6.64 4.21
C TYR A 39 -22.69 5.61 3.37
N ASN A 40 -22.35 5.95 2.12
CA ASN A 40 -21.55 5.07 1.26
C ASN A 40 -20.10 4.97 1.77
N ASN A 41 -19.43 6.10 2.01
CA ASN A 41 -18.06 6.20 2.53
C ASN A 41 -17.90 5.42 3.85
N LEU A 42 -18.81 5.64 4.82
CA LEU A 42 -18.82 4.91 6.09
C LEU A 42 -19.04 3.40 5.88
N GLY A 43 -19.96 3.03 4.99
CA GLY A 43 -20.21 1.63 4.68
C GLY A 43 -19.01 0.95 4.02
N VAL A 44 -18.31 1.64 3.13
CA VAL A 44 -17.07 1.19 2.46
C VAL A 44 -15.94 1.01 3.47
N ALA A 45 -15.74 1.99 4.37
CA ALA A 45 -14.79 1.89 5.47
C ALA A 45 -15.05 0.64 6.34
N TYR A 46 -16.32 0.35 6.65
CA TYR A 46 -16.68 -0.86 7.39
C TYR A 46 -16.54 -2.15 6.58
N LEU A 47 -16.69 -2.14 5.24
CA LEU A 47 -16.36 -3.30 4.40
C LEU A 47 -14.85 -3.60 4.44
N GLU A 48 -14.02 -2.58 4.30
CA GLU A 48 -12.55 -2.68 4.35
C GLU A 48 -12.04 -3.06 5.75
N GLN A 49 -12.76 -2.71 6.83
CA GLN A 49 -12.47 -3.21 8.19
C GLN A 49 -12.98 -4.64 8.46
N GLY A 50 -13.64 -5.30 7.49
CA GLY A 50 -14.31 -6.59 7.70
C GLY A 50 -15.57 -6.53 8.57
N LYS A 51 -16.03 -5.34 8.96
CA LYS A 51 -17.24 -5.08 9.77
C LYS A 51 -18.50 -5.10 8.89
N TYR A 52 -18.72 -6.21 8.18
CA TYR A 52 -19.75 -6.34 7.15
C TYR A 52 -21.19 -6.06 7.65
N ALA A 53 -21.47 -6.29 8.95
CA ALA A 53 -22.76 -5.99 9.56
C ALA A 53 -23.00 -4.46 9.71
N ASP A 54 -21.99 -3.70 10.11
CA ASP A 54 -22.05 -2.24 10.20
C ASP A 54 -22.05 -1.60 8.81
N ALA A 55 -21.28 -2.15 7.87
CA ALA A 55 -21.38 -1.78 6.46
C ALA A 55 -22.80 -1.92 5.92
N ALA A 56 -23.43 -3.10 6.12
CA ALA A 56 -24.82 -3.34 5.74
C ALA A 56 -25.81 -2.38 6.42
N LYS A 57 -25.52 -1.89 7.62
CA LYS A 57 -26.34 -0.91 8.35
C LYS A 57 -26.24 0.48 7.72
N GLU A 58 -25.05 0.93 7.31
CA GLU A 58 -24.89 2.23 6.63
C GLU A 58 -25.47 2.22 5.22
N PHE A 59 -25.22 1.18 4.41
CA PHE A 59 -25.84 1.08 3.08
C PHE A 59 -27.38 0.98 3.13
N LYS A 60 -27.95 0.39 4.19
CA LYS A 60 -29.40 0.43 4.46
C LYS A 60 -29.91 1.86 4.63
N LYS A 61 -29.20 2.74 5.36
CA LYS A 61 -29.58 4.15 5.48
C LYS A 61 -29.53 4.87 4.14
N ALA A 62 -28.53 4.55 3.30
CA ALA A 62 -28.43 5.11 1.95
C ALA A 62 -29.66 4.76 1.10
N ILE A 63 -30.03 3.48 0.98
CA ILE A 63 -31.21 3.08 0.20
C ILE A 63 -32.56 3.46 0.86
N GLN A 64 -32.60 3.68 2.17
CA GLN A 64 -33.76 4.28 2.85
C GLN A 64 -33.91 5.78 2.57
N THR A 65 -32.80 6.47 2.32
CA THR A 65 -32.78 7.89 1.92
C THR A 65 -33.17 8.05 0.44
N TYR A 66 -32.70 7.15 -0.43
CA TYR A 66 -33.05 7.12 -1.84
C TYR A 66 -33.07 5.67 -2.39
N ASP A 67 -34.26 5.09 -2.58
CA ASP A 67 -34.48 3.67 -2.97
C ASP A 67 -33.95 3.29 -4.36
N LYS A 68 -33.52 4.28 -5.13
CA LYS A 68 -32.96 4.09 -6.47
C LYS A 68 -31.44 4.14 -6.45
N TYR A 69 -30.79 4.47 -5.33
CA TYR A 69 -29.34 4.63 -5.23
C TYR A 69 -28.62 3.32 -5.56
N ILE A 70 -28.06 3.22 -6.77
CA ILE A 70 -27.50 1.99 -7.32
C ILE A 70 -26.32 1.50 -6.48
N ALA A 71 -25.37 2.39 -6.14
CA ALA A 71 -24.21 2.05 -5.32
C ALA A 71 -24.63 1.51 -3.94
N GLY A 72 -25.62 2.13 -3.28
CA GLY A 72 -26.17 1.63 -2.03
C GLY A 72 -26.73 0.20 -2.12
N HIS A 73 -27.39 -0.16 -3.23
CA HIS A 73 -27.84 -1.54 -3.46
C HIS A 73 -26.69 -2.49 -3.81
N VAL A 74 -25.74 -2.10 -4.67
CA VAL A 74 -24.53 -2.91 -4.96
C VAL A 74 -23.79 -3.22 -3.66
N ASN A 75 -23.53 -2.20 -2.84
CA ASN A 75 -22.66 -2.28 -1.68
C ASN A 75 -23.36 -3.00 -0.50
N LEU A 76 -24.67 -2.83 -0.35
CA LEU A 76 -25.47 -3.69 0.54
C LEU A 76 -25.48 -5.15 0.07
N GLY A 77 -25.52 -5.39 -1.25
CA GLY A 77 -25.39 -6.72 -1.84
C GLY A 77 -24.05 -7.39 -1.52
N LEU A 78 -22.96 -6.63 -1.60
CA LEU A 78 -21.61 -7.06 -1.22
C LEU A 78 -21.51 -7.32 0.28
N ALA A 79 -22.00 -6.42 1.13
CA ALA A 79 -22.02 -6.62 2.59
C ALA A 79 -22.73 -7.94 2.97
N TYR A 80 -23.89 -8.23 2.36
CA TYR A 80 -24.56 -9.52 2.54
C TYR A 80 -23.79 -10.71 1.97
N TYR A 81 -23.11 -10.56 0.83
CA TYR A 81 -22.28 -11.60 0.24
C TYR A 81 -21.14 -12.02 1.18
N TYR A 82 -20.45 -11.06 1.80
CA TYR A 82 -19.37 -11.33 2.76
C TYR A 82 -19.89 -11.83 4.13
N LEU A 83 -21.11 -11.44 4.53
CA LEU A 83 -21.87 -12.09 5.62
C LEU A 83 -22.36 -13.52 5.28
N ARG A 84 -22.11 -14.02 4.06
CA ARG A 84 -22.61 -15.30 3.51
C ARG A 84 -24.13 -15.38 3.40
N ASP A 85 -24.84 -14.25 3.50
CA ASP A 85 -26.27 -14.10 3.24
C ASP A 85 -26.51 -13.97 1.72
N TYR A 86 -26.26 -15.07 1.01
CA TYR A 86 -26.38 -15.12 -0.44
C TYR A 86 -27.82 -14.99 -0.96
N GLU A 87 -28.84 -14.98 -0.08
CA GLU A 87 -30.22 -14.71 -0.46
C GLU A 87 -30.52 -13.23 -0.49
N ASN A 88 -30.15 -12.48 0.55
CA ASN A 88 -30.35 -11.04 0.56
C ASN A 88 -29.36 -10.32 -0.37
N ALA A 89 -28.12 -10.82 -0.51
CA ALA A 89 -27.19 -10.37 -1.55
C ALA A 89 -27.81 -10.48 -2.96
N TYR A 90 -28.36 -11.65 -3.29
CA TYR A 90 -29.01 -11.91 -4.57
C TYR A 90 -30.21 -10.97 -4.84
N LYS A 91 -31.02 -10.68 -3.81
CA LYS A 91 -32.12 -9.70 -3.91
C LYS A 91 -31.62 -8.29 -4.22
N GLN A 92 -30.53 -7.85 -3.60
CA GLN A 92 -29.96 -6.53 -3.88
C GLN A 92 -29.39 -6.44 -5.30
N PHE A 93 -28.63 -7.44 -5.76
CA PHE A 93 -28.09 -7.43 -7.11
C PHE A 93 -29.20 -7.52 -8.18
N LEU A 94 -30.31 -8.24 -7.93
CA LEU A 94 -31.48 -8.16 -8.81
C LEU A 94 -32.12 -6.77 -8.81
N ARG A 95 -32.24 -6.11 -7.65
CA ARG A 95 -32.74 -4.72 -7.57
C ARG A 95 -31.86 -3.74 -8.35
N VAL A 96 -30.54 -3.94 -8.36
CA VAL A 96 -29.64 -3.18 -9.24
C VAL A 96 -29.99 -3.42 -10.71
N LEU A 97 -30.22 -4.67 -11.14
CA LEU A 97 -30.61 -4.99 -12.53
C LEU A 97 -32.03 -4.53 -12.93
N GLU A 98 -32.90 -4.20 -11.97
CA GLU A 98 -34.17 -3.49 -12.25
C GLU A 98 -33.95 -2.00 -12.55
N LEU A 99 -32.88 -1.40 -12.01
CA LEU A 99 -32.54 0.02 -12.14
C LEU A 99 -31.58 0.27 -13.33
N ASP A 100 -30.65 -0.65 -13.55
CA ASP A 100 -29.65 -0.69 -14.63
C ASP A 100 -29.39 -2.15 -15.04
N ASP A 101 -30.06 -2.61 -16.10
CA ASP A 101 -30.03 -4.00 -16.57
C ASP A 101 -28.66 -4.43 -17.17
N HIS A 102 -27.75 -3.48 -17.35
CA HIS A 102 -26.38 -3.69 -17.83
C HIS A 102 -25.32 -3.39 -16.75
N ASN A 103 -25.69 -3.29 -15.47
CA ASN A 103 -24.75 -2.97 -14.41
C ASN A 103 -23.69 -4.08 -14.21
N PRO A 104 -22.38 -3.81 -14.41
CA PRO A 104 -21.37 -4.85 -14.38
C PRO A 104 -21.10 -5.40 -12.97
N HIS A 105 -21.16 -4.58 -11.90
CA HIS A 105 -21.01 -5.07 -10.52
C HIS A 105 -22.09 -6.09 -10.17
N ALA A 106 -23.37 -5.78 -10.44
CA ALA A 106 -24.46 -6.69 -10.14
C ALA A 106 -24.38 -8.00 -10.97
N LEU A 107 -24.05 -7.90 -12.26
CA LEU A 107 -23.86 -9.06 -13.13
C LEU A 107 -22.70 -9.95 -12.65
N PHE A 108 -21.56 -9.35 -12.30
CA PHE A 108 -20.36 -10.05 -11.85
C PHE A 108 -20.61 -10.78 -10.52
N ASN A 109 -21.18 -10.10 -9.52
CA ASN A 109 -21.46 -10.69 -8.21
C ASN A 109 -22.55 -11.76 -8.25
N LEU A 110 -23.55 -11.65 -9.15
CA LEU A 110 -24.47 -12.75 -9.43
C LEU A 110 -23.72 -13.96 -10.02
N GLY A 111 -22.75 -13.72 -10.91
CA GLY A 111 -21.81 -14.73 -11.40
C GLY A 111 -21.05 -15.44 -10.27
N LEU A 112 -20.52 -14.69 -9.30
CA LEU A 112 -19.85 -15.23 -8.10
C LEU A 112 -20.81 -16.07 -7.23
N ILE A 113 -22.02 -15.58 -6.96
CA ILE A 113 -23.03 -16.34 -6.19
C ILE A 113 -23.39 -17.66 -6.89
N TYR A 114 -23.53 -17.68 -8.22
CA TYR A 114 -23.76 -18.92 -8.97
C TYR A 114 -22.52 -19.83 -9.01
N LYS A 115 -21.30 -19.27 -9.05
CA LYS A 115 -20.01 -20.00 -8.92
C LYS A 115 -19.94 -20.75 -7.59
N ILE A 116 -20.23 -20.07 -6.47
CA ILE A 116 -20.27 -20.66 -5.11
C ILE A 116 -21.35 -21.74 -5.00
N LYS A 117 -22.54 -21.51 -5.56
CA LYS A 117 -23.64 -22.50 -5.59
C LYS A 117 -23.39 -23.68 -6.55
N GLY A 118 -22.21 -23.80 -7.16
CA GLY A 118 -21.84 -24.86 -8.10
C GLY A 118 -22.59 -24.83 -9.44
N LYS A 119 -23.34 -23.76 -9.72
CA LYS A 119 -24.20 -23.63 -10.92
C LYS A 119 -23.41 -22.99 -12.07
N TYR A 120 -22.33 -23.65 -12.48
CA TYR A 120 -21.31 -23.08 -13.36
C TYR A 120 -21.84 -22.56 -14.71
N GLN A 121 -22.86 -23.19 -15.32
CA GLN A 121 -23.43 -22.65 -16.57
C GLN A 121 -24.12 -21.30 -16.37
N GLN A 122 -24.82 -21.09 -15.24
CA GLN A 122 -25.41 -19.79 -14.93
C GLN A 122 -24.33 -18.74 -14.64
N ALA A 123 -23.28 -19.12 -13.90
CA ALA A 123 -22.13 -18.25 -13.67
C ALA A 123 -21.47 -17.80 -14.99
N LEU A 124 -21.28 -18.73 -15.93
CA LEU A 124 -20.75 -18.45 -17.28
C LEU A 124 -21.63 -17.44 -18.03
N ASP A 125 -22.96 -17.59 -17.97
CA ASP A 125 -23.90 -16.70 -18.65
C ASP A 125 -23.86 -15.27 -18.07
N TYR A 126 -23.65 -15.12 -16.76
CA TYR A 126 -23.45 -13.82 -16.12
C TYR A 126 -22.10 -13.19 -16.45
N PHE A 127 -20.98 -13.92 -16.31
CA PHE A 127 -19.66 -13.38 -16.65
C PHE A 127 -19.54 -13.01 -18.14
N ARG A 128 -20.20 -13.74 -19.06
CA ARG A 128 -20.30 -13.39 -20.48
C ARG A 128 -21.14 -12.14 -20.78
N LYS A 129 -21.96 -11.66 -19.84
CA LYS A 129 -22.58 -10.33 -19.95
C LYS A 129 -21.57 -9.25 -19.57
N VAL A 130 -20.81 -9.47 -18.49
CA VAL A 130 -19.74 -8.54 -18.08
C VAL A 130 -18.68 -8.41 -19.18
N GLU A 131 -18.21 -9.52 -19.77
CA GLU A 131 -17.25 -9.52 -20.91
C GLU A 131 -17.72 -8.68 -22.11
N LYS A 132 -19.03 -8.54 -22.34
CA LYS A 132 -19.57 -7.69 -23.43
C LYS A 132 -19.64 -6.21 -23.07
N ILE A 133 -19.69 -5.90 -21.77
CA ILE A 133 -19.68 -4.54 -21.24
C ILE A 133 -18.22 -4.07 -21.16
N ASP A 134 -17.37 -4.88 -20.54
CA ASP A 134 -15.93 -4.66 -20.37
C ASP A 134 -15.13 -5.91 -20.80
N PRO A 135 -14.59 -5.92 -22.04
CA PRO A 135 -13.75 -6.99 -22.56
C PRO A 135 -12.26 -6.87 -22.17
N ASN A 136 -11.91 -5.90 -21.33
CA ASN A 136 -10.54 -5.64 -20.88
C ASN A 136 -10.37 -5.85 -19.36
N ASP A 137 -11.40 -6.32 -18.65
CA ASP A 137 -11.27 -6.66 -17.24
C ASP A 137 -10.57 -8.03 -17.03
N PRO A 138 -9.38 -8.07 -16.36
CA PRO A 138 -8.64 -9.32 -16.17
C PRO A 138 -9.39 -10.31 -15.26
N PHE A 139 -10.14 -9.85 -14.26
CA PHE A 139 -10.85 -10.71 -13.30
C PHE A 139 -12.06 -11.41 -13.93
N VAL A 140 -12.75 -10.78 -14.87
CA VAL A 140 -13.78 -11.40 -15.73
C VAL A 140 -13.15 -12.52 -16.57
N HIS A 141 -12.00 -12.27 -17.20
CA HIS A 141 -11.29 -13.29 -17.98
C HIS A 141 -10.80 -14.46 -17.10
N TYR A 142 -10.27 -14.20 -15.91
CA TYR A 142 -9.92 -15.24 -14.94
C TYR A 142 -11.14 -16.08 -14.51
N ASN A 143 -12.24 -15.43 -14.10
CA ASN A 143 -13.45 -16.11 -13.66
C ASN A 143 -14.11 -16.92 -14.79
N LEU A 144 -14.11 -16.41 -16.03
CA LEU A 144 -14.53 -17.17 -17.22
C LEU A 144 -13.65 -18.41 -17.41
N GLY A 145 -12.33 -18.29 -17.33
CA GLY A 145 -11.40 -19.41 -17.42
C GLY A 145 -11.66 -20.49 -16.36
N VAL A 146 -11.85 -20.09 -15.10
CA VAL A 146 -12.16 -20.99 -13.98
C VAL A 146 -13.50 -21.71 -14.19
N VAL A 147 -14.56 -20.98 -14.53
CA VAL A 147 -15.90 -21.57 -14.74
C VAL A 147 -15.93 -22.47 -15.97
N LEU A 148 -15.24 -22.11 -17.06
CA LEU A 148 -15.10 -22.96 -18.25
C LEU A 148 -14.31 -24.24 -17.96
N SER A 149 -13.26 -24.18 -17.12
CA SER A 149 -12.54 -25.37 -16.63
C SER A 149 -13.45 -26.29 -15.81
N LYS A 150 -14.30 -25.75 -14.94
CA LYS A 150 -15.30 -26.52 -14.17
C LYS A 150 -16.41 -27.13 -15.05
N LEU A 151 -16.66 -26.55 -16.23
CA LEU A 151 -17.54 -27.09 -17.27
C LEU A 151 -16.80 -27.99 -18.30
N GLU A 152 -15.55 -28.37 -18.03
CA GLU A 152 -14.68 -29.17 -18.89
C GLU A 152 -14.35 -28.57 -20.27
N LYS A 153 -14.72 -27.31 -20.52
CA LYS A 153 -14.50 -26.54 -21.77
C LYS A 153 -13.05 -26.02 -21.86
N SER A 154 -12.09 -26.92 -21.72
CA SER A 154 -10.65 -26.63 -21.56
C SER A 154 -10.07 -25.74 -22.68
N LYS A 155 -10.56 -25.88 -23.93
CA LYS A 155 -10.12 -25.03 -25.06
C LYS A 155 -10.56 -23.56 -24.92
N GLU A 156 -11.78 -23.31 -24.45
CA GLU A 156 -12.27 -21.96 -24.18
C GLU A 156 -11.56 -21.39 -22.93
N ALA A 157 -11.41 -22.20 -21.87
CA ALA A 157 -10.71 -21.80 -20.65
C ALA A 157 -9.29 -21.27 -20.93
N VAL A 158 -8.50 -21.99 -21.75
CA VAL A 158 -7.15 -21.55 -22.18
C VAL A 158 -7.19 -20.20 -22.93
N LYS A 159 -8.24 -19.89 -23.69
CA LYS A 159 -8.37 -18.59 -24.36
C LYS A 159 -8.54 -17.46 -23.34
N HIS A 160 -9.46 -17.60 -22.37
CA HIS A 160 -9.68 -16.53 -21.38
C HIS A 160 -8.49 -16.40 -20.41
N PHE A 161 -7.83 -17.51 -20.03
CA PHE A 161 -6.60 -17.43 -19.24
C PHE A 161 -5.45 -16.73 -20.00
N LYS A 162 -5.28 -16.97 -21.31
CA LYS A 162 -4.30 -16.19 -22.09
C LYS A 162 -4.69 -14.71 -22.17
N ARG A 163 -5.97 -14.38 -22.36
CA ARG A 163 -6.44 -12.98 -22.35
C ARG A 163 -6.27 -12.31 -20.99
N ASN A 164 -6.42 -13.02 -19.87
CA ASN A 164 -6.08 -12.47 -18.56
C ASN A 164 -4.58 -12.14 -18.48
N LEU A 165 -3.65 -13.02 -18.91
CA LEU A 165 -2.21 -12.69 -18.94
C LEU A 165 -1.79 -11.65 -19.99
N GLU A 166 -2.67 -11.27 -20.91
CA GLU A 166 -2.48 -10.12 -21.82
C GLU A 166 -2.93 -8.79 -21.18
N LEU A 167 -3.66 -8.84 -20.07
CA LEU A 167 -4.26 -7.69 -19.36
C LEU A 167 -3.69 -7.51 -17.94
N ASP A 168 -3.21 -8.59 -17.35
CA ASP A 168 -2.62 -8.72 -16.02
C ASP A 168 -1.50 -9.78 -16.16
N PRO A 169 -0.31 -9.39 -16.64
CA PRO A 169 0.81 -10.31 -16.86
C PRO A 169 1.32 -10.97 -15.59
N ASN A 170 0.95 -10.47 -14.41
CA ASN A 170 1.46 -10.89 -13.10
C ASN A 170 0.52 -11.86 -12.37
N ASN A 171 -0.60 -12.27 -13.01
CA ASN A 171 -1.58 -13.17 -12.41
C ASN A 171 -1.08 -14.61 -12.19
N LEU A 172 -0.41 -14.85 -11.07
CA LEU A 172 0.08 -16.17 -10.61
C LEU A 172 -0.99 -17.27 -10.71
N SER A 173 -2.20 -16.97 -10.24
CA SER A 173 -3.35 -17.89 -10.29
C SER A 173 -3.67 -18.31 -11.73
N THR A 174 -3.59 -17.40 -12.69
CA THR A 174 -3.78 -17.72 -14.11
C THR A 174 -2.64 -18.54 -14.68
N TYR A 175 -1.37 -18.27 -14.38
CA TYR A 175 -0.25 -19.12 -14.84
C TYR A 175 -0.44 -20.58 -14.42
N TYR A 176 -0.75 -20.83 -13.15
CA TYR A 176 -0.99 -22.16 -12.63
C TYR A 176 -2.20 -22.85 -13.30
N ASN A 177 -3.33 -22.15 -13.39
CA ASN A 177 -4.53 -22.70 -14.02
C ASN A 177 -4.33 -22.96 -15.53
N LEU A 178 -3.67 -22.04 -16.25
CA LEU A 178 -3.33 -22.19 -17.67
C LEU A 178 -2.41 -23.38 -17.91
N ALA A 179 -1.37 -23.55 -17.09
CA ALA A 179 -0.48 -24.71 -17.16
C ALA A 179 -1.23 -26.04 -16.98
N ARG A 180 -2.20 -26.08 -16.06
CA ARG A 180 -3.07 -27.24 -15.82
C ARG A 180 -4.00 -27.53 -17.01
N GLU A 181 -4.68 -26.53 -17.57
CA GLU A 181 -5.57 -26.73 -18.72
C GLU A 181 -4.82 -27.09 -20.01
N LEU A 182 -3.64 -26.51 -20.25
CA LEU A 182 -2.76 -26.92 -21.36
C LEU A 182 -2.32 -28.38 -21.22
N THR A 183 -1.98 -28.81 -19.99
CA THR A 183 -1.63 -30.21 -19.70
C THR A 183 -2.81 -31.15 -19.97
N ARG A 184 -4.04 -30.77 -19.59
CA ARG A 184 -5.28 -31.52 -19.91
C ARG A 184 -5.54 -31.63 -21.42
N LEU A 185 -5.22 -30.59 -22.19
CA LEU A 185 -5.29 -30.60 -23.65
C LEU A 185 -4.13 -31.35 -24.34
N GLY A 186 -3.23 -31.99 -23.58
CA GLY A 186 -2.07 -32.71 -24.10
C GLY A 186 -0.88 -31.81 -24.49
N ARG A 187 -0.99 -30.48 -24.34
CA ARG A 187 0.05 -29.47 -24.67
C ARG A 187 1.08 -29.35 -23.53
N LYS A 188 1.67 -30.49 -23.14
CA LYS A 188 2.48 -30.63 -21.91
C LYS A 188 3.68 -29.69 -21.84
N GLU A 189 4.44 -29.52 -22.92
CA GLU A 189 5.64 -28.66 -22.90
C GLU A 189 5.30 -27.17 -22.77
N GLU A 190 4.20 -26.72 -23.37
CA GLU A 190 3.69 -25.36 -23.19
C GLU A 190 3.17 -25.16 -21.75
N GLY A 191 2.48 -26.16 -21.19
CA GLY A 191 2.07 -26.16 -19.79
C GLY A 191 3.26 -26.07 -18.83
N LYS A 192 4.35 -26.80 -19.09
CA LYS A 192 5.61 -26.67 -18.34
C LYS A 192 6.23 -25.28 -18.46
N LYS A 193 6.14 -24.60 -19.61
CA LYS A 193 6.64 -23.22 -19.75
C LYS A 193 5.91 -22.28 -18.79
N PHE A 194 4.58 -22.28 -18.82
CA PHE A 194 3.78 -21.44 -17.90
C PHE A 194 3.96 -21.83 -16.43
N MET A 195 4.16 -23.12 -16.12
CA MET A 195 4.49 -23.56 -14.75
C MET A 195 5.87 -23.06 -14.28
N ARG A 196 6.88 -23.01 -15.15
CA ARG A 196 8.18 -22.40 -14.81
C ARG A 196 8.08 -20.90 -14.61
N THR A 197 7.23 -20.21 -15.37
CA THR A 197 6.97 -18.78 -15.14
C THR A 197 6.27 -18.56 -13.80
N PHE A 198 5.24 -19.35 -13.48
CA PHE A 198 4.63 -19.38 -12.14
C PHE A 198 5.69 -19.55 -11.04
N GLN A 199 6.57 -20.56 -11.17
CA GLN A 199 7.65 -20.81 -10.20
C GLN A 199 8.72 -19.72 -10.14
N LYS A 200 8.96 -18.97 -11.22
CA LYS A 200 9.90 -17.82 -11.22
C LYS A 200 9.26 -16.62 -10.49
N LEU A 201 7.97 -16.37 -10.74
CA LEU A 201 7.23 -15.28 -10.11
C LEU A 201 6.95 -15.57 -8.61
N GLN A 202 6.72 -16.83 -8.24
CA GLN A 202 6.55 -17.31 -6.86
C GLN A 202 7.88 -17.56 -6.12
N GLY A 203 9.01 -17.10 -6.66
CA GLY A 203 10.34 -17.41 -6.14
C GLY A 203 11.41 -16.43 -6.60
N GLY A 204 10.98 -15.20 -6.92
CA GLY A 204 11.84 -14.06 -7.22
C GLY A 204 11.70 -13.00 -6.13
N TYR A 205 12.58 -12.01 -6.14
CA TYR A 205 12.61 -10.89 -5.20
C TYR A 205 11.26 -10.16 -5.09
N PHE A 206 10.54 -10.07 -6.21
CA PHE A 206 9.23 -9.42 -6.39
C PHE A 206 8.03 -10.11 -5.72
N ASP A 207 8.23 -11.09 -4.82
CA ASP A 207 7.14 -11.81 -4.15
C ASP A 207 6.66 -11.12 -2.87
N ARG A 208 5.99 -9.98 -3.05
CA ARG A 208 5.14 -9.38 -2.02
C ARG A 208 3.73 -9.22 -2.55
N ARG A 209 3.00 -10.34 -2.60
CA ARG A 209 1.53 -10.30 -2.73
C ARG A 209 0.96 -9.31 -1.73
N ASN A 210 0.12 -8.38 -2.23
CA ASN A 210 -0.86 -7.66 -1.43
C ASN A 210 -1.41 -8.58 -0.34
N VAL A 211 -1.44 -8.16 0.93
CA VAL A 211 -2.34 -8.81 1.90
C VAL A 211 -3.75 -8.32 1.60
N ASP A 212 -4.24 -8.67 0.41
CA ASP A 212 -5.58 -8.41 -0.06
C ASP A 212 -6.52 -9.09 0.94
N LEU A 213 -7.35 -8.28 1.59
CA LEU A 213 -8.47 -8.80 2.36
C LEU A 213 -9.34 -9.61 1.40
N THR A 214 -10.02 -10.66 1.88
CA THR A 214 -10.91 -11.51 1.05
C THR A 214 -11.98 -10.70 0.28
N TYR A 215 -12.22 -9.47 0.71
CA TYR A 215 -13.00 -8.42 0.06
C TYR A 215 -12.48 -7.96 -1.34
N GLN A 216 -11.17 -8.05 -1.59
CA GLN A 216 -10.45 -7.43 -2.71
C GLN A 216 -10.08 -8.44 -3.82
N GLU A 217 -9.95 -9.73 -3.50
CA GLU A 217 -9.56 -10.83 -4.41
C GLU A 217 -10.40 -10.97 -5.71
N GLN A 218 -11.58 -10.36 -5.76
CA GLN A 218 -12.53 -10.50 -6.87
C GLN A 218 -12.45 -9.37 -7.91
N GLY A 219 -11.53 -8.40 -7.74
CA GLY A 219 -11.32 -7.28 -8.66
C GLY A 219 -12.38 -6.19 -8.59
N LYS A 220 -12.27 -5.17 -9.45
CA LYS A 220 -13.07 -3.92 -9.37
C LYS A 220 -14.58 -4.13 -9.28
N TYR A 221 -15.12 -5.14 -9.96
CA TYR A 221 -16.55 -5.45 -9.92
C TYR A 221 -17.00 -6.24 -8.67
N GLY A 222 -16.08 -6.89 -7.95
CA GLY A 222 -16.32 -7.51 -6.65
C GLY A 222 -16.10 -6.57 -5.45
N MET A 223 -15.53 -5.39 -5.68
CA MET A 223 -15.42 -4.30 -4.71
C MET A 223 -16.65 -3.39 -4.74
N ALA A 224 -16.76 -2.53 -3.72
CA ALA A 224 -17.82 -1.53 -3.62
C ALA A 224 -17.79 -0.57 -4.80
N MET A 225 -18.98 -0.16 -5.22
CA MET A 225 -19.18 0.95 -6.11
C MET A 225 -19.01 2.25 -5.31
N GLU A 226 -17.90 2.95 -5.55
CA GLU A 226 -17.56 4.21 -4.88
C GLU A 226 -17.97 5.45 -5.72
N GLU A 227 -18.44 5.24 -6.95
CA GLU A 227 -19.01 6.22 -7.89
C GLU A 227 -20.57 6.07 -8.00
N TRP A 228 -21.34 6.83 -8.78
CA TRP A 228 -21.13 8.11 -9.46
C TRP A 228 -22.22 9.09 -8.99
N GLY A 229 -21.85 10.16 -8.30
CA GLY A 229 -21.94 11.47 -8.96
C GLY A 229 -20.60 11.72 -9.65
N GLY A 230 -20.49 12.65 -10.60
CA GLY A 230 -19.16 13.04 -11.07
C GLY A 230 -18.35 13.73 -9.97
N ARG A 231 -17.23 14.36 -10.35
CA ARG A 231 -16.70 15.55 -9.69
C ARG A 231 -17.73 16.69 -9.80
N GLN A 232 -18.89 16.51 -9.15
CA GLN A 232 -19.76 17.60 -8.77
C GLN A 232 -18.96 18.37 -7.74
N LYS A 233 -18.20 19.34 -8.27
CA LYS A 233 -17.71 20.51 -7.54
C LYS A 233 -18.72 20.82 -6.45
N PRO A 234 -18.33 20.84 -5.16
CA PRO A 234 -19.26 21.20 -4.10
C PRO A 234 -20.03 22.43 -4.54
N GLU A 235 -21.34 22.48 -4.27
CA GLU A 235 -22.06 23.73 -4.44
C GLU A 235 -21.22 24.81 -3.74
N LYS A 236 -20.88 25.89 -4.47
CA LYS A 236 -20.23 27.08 -3.92
C LYS A 236 -21.21 27.75 -2.95
N LYS A 237 -21.47 27.09 -1.82
CA LYS A 237 -22.09 27.67 -0.64
C LYS A 237 -21.16 28.80 -0.23
N GLU A 238 -21.74 29.97 0.00
CA GLU A 238 -21.03 31.15 0.49
C GLU A 238 -20.58 30.91 1.95
N THR A 239 -19.58 30.07 2.13
CA THR A 239 -18.71 30.09 3.30
C THR A 239 -17.77 31.28 3.13
N GLN A 240 -17.63 32.08 4.17
CA GLN A 240 -16.64 33.14 4.21
C GLN A 240 -15.26 32.50 4.05
N GLU A 241 -14.51 32.89 3.01
CA GLU A 241 -13.14 32.41 2.84
C GLU A 241 -12.32 32.73 4.10
N PRO A 242 -11.50 31.79 4.58
CA PRO A 242 -10.57 32.07 5.68
C PRO A 242 -9.63 33.22 5.30
N VAL A 243 -9.29 34.04 6.29
CA VAL A 243 -8.32 35.13 6.10
C VAL A 243 -6.96 34.57 6.47
N VAL A 244 -6.23 34.11 5.46
CA VAL A 244 -4.90 33.52 5.58
C VAL A 244 -3.81 34.53 5.26
N LYS A 245 -2.68 34.47 5.97
CA LYS A 245 -1.44 35.19 5.66
C LYS A 245 -0.22 34.32 5.90
N PHE A 246 0.86 34.57 5.17
CA PHE A 246 2.17 34.03 5.50
C PHE A 246 3.01 35.08 6.23
N VAL A 247 3.75 34.65 7.25
CA VAL A 247 4.67 35.49 8.04
C VAL A 247 6.05 34.84 8.05
N ASP A 248 7.09 35.62 7.70
CA ASP A 248 8.49 35.20 7.80
C ASP A 248 8.90 35.18 9.28
N VAL A 249 8.99 33.98 9.86
CA VAL A 249 9.29 33.74 11.27
C VAL A 249 10.72 33.25 11.51
N THR A 250 11.59 33.19 10.48
CA THR A 250 12.95 32.61 10.57
C THR A 250 13.73 33.04 11.81
N GLN A 251 13.70 34.32 12.17
CA GLN A 251 14.43 34.85 13.33
C GLN A 251 13.68 34.69 14.67
N GLU A 252 12.35 34.55 14.65
CA GLU A 252 11.52 34.29 15.83
C GLU A 252 11.64 32.82 16.24
N ALA A 253 11.63 31.92 15.26
CA ALA A 253 11.80 30.48 15.38
C ALA A 253 13.25 30.04 15.68
N GLY A 254 14.21 30.96 15.83
CA GLY A 254 15.59 30.60 16.21
C GLY A 254 16.49 30.07 15.08
N LEU A 255 16.06 30.09 13.81
CA LEU A 255 16.90 29.72 12.65
C LEU A 255 17.96 30.81 12.36
N HIS A 256 18.97 30.87 13.23
CA HIS A 256 20.09 31.81 13.14
C HIS A 256 21.17 31.31 12.17
N VAL A 257 20.84 31.31 10.88
CA VAL A 257 21.77 30.98 9.79
C VAL A 257 22.52 32.23 9.32
N GLU A 258 23.84 32.16 9.21
CA GLU A 258 24.65 33.21 8.57
C GLU A 258 24.51 33.17 7.03
N PRO A 259 24.39 34.33 6.34
CA PRO A 259 24.34 34.38 4.89
C PRO A 259 25.56 33.70 4.26
N ASN A 260 25.34 32.76 3.35
CA ASN A 260 26.41 32.00 2.70
C ASN A 260 27.23 32.92 1.76
N PRO A 261 28.51 33.24 2.06
CA PRO A 261 29.31 34.19 1.27
C PRO A 261 29.65 33.71 -0.15
N GLY A 262 29.47 32.42 -0.43
CA GLY A 262 29.69 31.81 -1.75
C GLY A 262 28.47 31.83 -2.67
N GLY A 263 27.26 31.99 -2.13
CA GLY A 263 26.03 32.01 -2.92
C GLY A 263 25.88 33.31 -3.71
N MET A 264 25.87 33.21 -5.04
CA MET A 264 25.79 34.39 -5.93
C MET A 264 24.37 34.56 -6.48
N SER A 265 23.72 35.68 -6.14
CA SER A 265 22.50 36.13 -6.81
C SER A 265 22.79 36.43 -8.29
N PHE A 266 21.96 35.92 -9.21
CA PHE A 266 22.17 36.11 -10.64
C PHE A 266 22.10 37.57 -11.10
N PRO A 267 23.12 38.10 -11.79
CA PRO A 267 23.08 39.46 -12.33
C PRO A 267 22.32 39.57 -13.66
N ASP A 268 22.16 38.49 -14.44
CA ASP A 268 21.50 38.52 -15.74
C ASP A 268 20.72 37.22 -16.05
N VAL A 269 19.39 37.31 -15.93
CA VAL A 269 18.42 36.27 -16.33
C VAL A 269 18.59 35.83 -17.79
N THR A 270 19.05 36.72 -18.68
CA THR A 270 19.21 36.43 -20.11
C THR A 270 20.26 35.36 -20.35
N GLN A 271 21.36 35.40 -19.59
CA GLN A 271 22.49 34.48 -19.74
C GLN A 271 22.15 33.06 -19.30
N LEU A 272 21.27 32.89 -18.32
CA LEU A 272 20.78 31.56 -17.93
C LEU A 272 20.01 30.88 -19.05
N VAL A 273 19.08 31.62 -19.67
CA VAL A 273 18.24 31.11 -20.75
C VAL A 273 19.04 30.87 -22.05
N SER A 274 20.02 31.72 -22.36
CA SER A 274 20.87 31.55 -23.54
C SER A 274 22.05 30.60 -23.36
N GLY A 275 22.37 30.26 -22.11
CA GLY A 275 23.63 29.66 -21.67
C GLY A 275 24.73 30.68 -21.38
N ILE A 276 25.50 30.44 -20.33
CA ILE A 276 26.59 31.31 -19.85
C ILE A 276 27.86 31.04 -20.67
N PRO A 277 28.39 32.00 -21.45
CA PRO A 277 29.61 31.76 -22.23
C PRO A 277 30.82 31.54 -21.31
N VAL A 278 31.54 30.44 -21.50
CA VAL A 278 32.75 30.07 -20.74
C VAL A 278 33.98 30.24 -21.63
N GLN A 279 34.79 31.26 -21.39
CA GLN A 279 36.01 31.50 -22.15
C GLN A 279 37.00 30.35 -22.01
N LYS A 280 37.96 30.22 -22.94
CA LYS A 280 38.99 29.18 -22.87
C LYS A 280 39.86 29.23 -21.60
N SER A 281 40.01 30.41 -21.00
CA SER A 281 40.67 30.61 -19.69
C SER A 281 39.80 30.25 -18.48
N GLU A 282 38.51 29.99 -18.71
CA GLU A 282 37.46 29.76 -17.71
C GLU A 282 36.91 28.31 -17.80
N GLN A 283 37.42 27.49 -18.72
CA GLN A 283 37.05 26.07 -18.87
C GLN A 283 37.72 25.15 -17.83
N SER A 284 38.38 25.71 -16.81
CA SER A 284 38.89 24.91 -15.69
C SER A 284 37.74 24.49 -14.78
N THR A 285 37.79 23.26 -14.27
CA THR A 285 36.91 22.77 -13.20
C THR A 285 36.84 23.76 -12.03
N GLU A 286 37.97 24.39 -11.70
CA GLU A 286 38.09 25.41 -10.66
C GLU A 286 37.25 26.68 -10.95
N TYR A 287 37.13 27.14 -12.21
CA TYR A 287 36.25 28.27 -12.53
C TYR A 287 34.78 27.85 -12.42
N ILE A 288 34.40 26.69 -12.97
CA ILE A 288 33.03 26.17 -12.92
C ILE A 288 32.60 26.02 -11.46
N LYS A 289 33.46 25.40 -10.63
CA LYS A 289 33.32 25.31 -9.17
C LYS A 289 33.13 26.68 -8.50
N ASN A 290 34.00 27.65 -8.78
CA ASN A 290 33.98 28.95 -8.09
C ASN A 290 32.92 29.95 -8.61
N LYS A 291 32.31 29.71 -9.78
CA LYS A 291 31.47 30.71 -10.48
C LYS A 291 30.12 30.20 -10.99
N LEU A 292 29.97 28.90 -11.25
CA LEU A 292 28.75 28.34 -11.85
C LEU A 292 28.02 27.42 -10.88
N VAL A 293 28.72 26.57 -10.14
CA VAL A 293 28.11 25.65 -9.16
C VAL A 293 27.24 26.36 -8.11
N PRO A 294 27.70 27.44 -7.42
CA PRO A 294 26.91 28.12 -6.39
C PRO A 294 25.68 28.90 -6.91
N LEU A 295 25.49 28.98 -8.23
CA LEU A 295 24.37 29.68 -8.85
C LEU A 295 23.07 28.86 -8.79
N PHE A 296 23.21 27.53 -8.91
CA PHE A 296 22.11 26.58 -8.77
C PHE A 296 21.58 26.61 -7.34
N GLY A 297 22.49 26.74 -6.36
CA GLY A 297 22.13 26.75 -4.96
C GLY A 297 21.70 25.36 -4.50
N SER A 298 20.86 25.33 -3.48
CA SER A 298 20.55 24.08 -2.78
C SER A 298 19.08 23.97 -2.36
N GLY A 299 18.71 22.76 -1.96
CA GLY A 299 17.47 22.47 -1.26
C GLY A 299 17.65 22.22 0.25
N GLY A 300 16.65 21.55 0.83
CA GLY A 300 16.45 21.35 2.26
C GLY A 300 15.14 20.62 2.51
N ALA A 301 14.95 20.08 3.71
CA ALA A 301 13.86 19.18 4.04
C ALA A 301 13.27 19.45 5.44
N PHE A 302 12.00 19.09 5.61
CA PHE A 302 11.37 18.83 6.90
C PHE A 302 11.40 17.32 7.18
N ALA A 303 11.90 16.91 8.35
CA ALA A 303 11.92 15.52 8.80
C ALA A 303 11.80 15.46 10.33
N ASP A 304 11.31 14.34 10.86
CA ASP A 304 11.27 14.02 12.30
C ASP A 304 12.45 13.06 12.56
N TYR A 305 13.66 13.61 12.73
CA TYR A 305 14.89 12.79 12.67
C TYR A 305 15.23 12.10 13.99
N ASP A 306 14.62 12.53 15.10
CA ASP A 306 14.77 11.93 16.43
C ASP A 306 13.49 11.29 17.01
N ASN A 307 12.47 11.10 16.15
CA ASN A 307 11.25 10.32 16.41
C ASN A 307 10.43 10.88 17.61
N ASP A 308 10.49 12.19 17.87
CA ASP A 308 9.73 12.86 18.93
C ASP A 308 8.35 13.36 18.45
N GLY A 309 8.13 13.42 17.14
CA GLY A 309 6.89 13.80 16.49
C GLY A 309 6.84 15.25 16.01
N ASP A 310 7.81 16.11 16.37
CA ASP A 310 7.99 17.45 15.82
C ASP A 310 8.74 17.42 14.47
N LEU A 311 8.56 18.46 13.65
CA LEU A 311 9.27 18.57 12.37
C LEU A 311 10.51 19.43 12.54
N ASP A 312 11.66 18.81 12.32
CA ASP A 312 12.99 19.40 12.28
C ASP A 312 13.34 19.87 10.87
N ILE A 313 14.43 20.64 10.75
CA ILE A 313 14.85 21.27 9.49
C ILE A 313 16.30 20.91 9.18
N TYR A 314 16.55 20.35 7.98
CA TYR A 314 17.88 20.21 7.41
C TYR A 314 18.08 21.19 6.24
N ILE A 315 19.22 21.90 6.24
CA ILE A 315 19.58 22.91 5.26
C ILE A 315 20.90 22.54 4.59
N VAL A 316 20.84 22.26 3.28
CA VAL A 316 22.01 22.06 2.44
C VAL A 316 22.59 23.41 2.03
N ARG A 317 23.92 23.56 2.02
CA ARG A 317 24.62 24.79 1.62
C ARG A 317 25.65 24.51 0.52
N CYS A 318 25.77 25.47 -0.39
CA CYS A 318 26.67 25.40 -1.53
C CYS A 318 27.64 26.58 -1.51
N SER A 319 28.92 26.36 -1.20
CA SER A 319 29.97 27.38 -1.25
C SER A 319 31.27 26.85 -1.85
N PRO A 320 32.01 27.62 -2.67
CA PRO A 320 33.32 27.19 -3.15
C PRO A 320 34.37 27.02 -2.04
N LYS A 321 34.14 27.60 -0.86
CA LYS A 321 34.95 27.46 0.34
C LYS A 321 34.27 26.53 1.34
N ALA A 322 34.99 25.50 1.81
CA ALA A 322 34.44 24.50 2.72
C ALA A 322 33.96 25.10 4.04
N GLU A 323 34.67 26.09 4.59
CA GLU A 323 34.28 26.77 5.84
C GLU A 323 32.96 27.55 5.74
N ASP A 324 32.54 27.92 4.53
CA ASP A 324 31.29 28.62 4.24
C ASP A 324 30.16 27.65 3.79
N SER A 325 30.48 26.36 3.61
CA SER A 325 29.62 25.34 3.00
C SER A 325 28.98 24.36 3.99
N ASN A 326 29.23 24.52 5.30
CA ASN A 326 28.73 23.63 6.35
C ASN A 326 27.19 23.55 6.37
N ASN A 327 26.63 22.40 5.99
CA ASN A 327 25.20 22.08 6.11
C ASN A 327 24.75 22.17 7.58
N LEU A 328 23.44 22.37 7.81
CA LEU A 328 22.89 22.64 9.14
C LEU A 328 21.69 21.75 9.46
N LEU A 329 21.64 21.21 10.67
CA LEU A 329 20.49 20.51 11.24
C LEU A 329 19.96 21.29 12.44
N PHE A 330 18.66 21.61 12.38
CA PHE A 330 17.93 22.36 13.39
C PHE A 330 16.83 21.47 13.98
N ARG A 331 16.96 21.08 15.26
CA ARG A 331 15.91 20.36 15.97
C ARG A 331 14.84 21.34 16.47
N ASN A 332 13.57 21.00 16.29
CA ASN A 332 12.42 21.70 16.84
C ASN A 332 12.23 21.33 18.33
N ASP A 333 12.24 22.29 19.24
CA ASP A 333 12.14 22.04 20.69
C ASP A 333 10.68 21.85 21.18
N GLY A 334 9.79 21.35 20.31
CA GLY A 334 8.39 21.03 20.60
C GLY A 334 7.44 22.23 20.69
N ASN A 335 7.86 23.39 20.18
CA ASN A 335 7.10 24.65 20.26
C ASN A 335 7.33 25.59 19.06
N GLY A 336 7.86 25.08 17.95
CA GLY A 336 8.21 25.86 16.77
C GLY A 336 9.43 26.77 16.93
N VAL A 337 10.23 26.56 17.99
CA VAL A 337 11.56 27.16 18.16
C VAL A 337 12.61 26.08 17.90
N PHE A 338 13.65 26.45 17.16
CA PHE A 338 14.67 25.53 16.70
C PHE A 338 16.02 25.78 17.38
N THR A 339 16.70 24.68 17.72
CA THR A 339 18.08 24.66 18.20
C THR A 339 18.98 24.03 17.14
N ASP A 340 20.08 24.72 16.79
CA ASP A 340 21.13 24.14 15.93
C ASP A 340 21.83 22.99 16.69
N VAL A 341 21.71 21.78 16.13
CA VAL A 341 22.30 20.54 16.68
C VAL A 341 23.39 19.97 15.76
N THR A 342 23.78 20.68 14.71
CA THR A 342 24.67 20.20 13.63
C THR A 342 25.95 19.53 14.14
N ASP A 343 26.68 20.20 15.04
CA ASP A 343 27.95 19.69 15.62
C ASP A 343 27.74 18.49 16.56
N VAL A 344 26.56 18.37 17.16
CA VAL A 344 26.23 17.28 18.09
C VAL A 344 25.78 16.04 17.31
N ALA A 345 24.94 16.25 16.29
CA ALA A 345 24.45 15.20 15.41
C ALA A 345 25.53 14.67 14.45
N GLY A 346 26.48 15.51 14.02
CA GLY A 346 27.59 15.12 13.15
C GLY A 346 27.32 15.20 11.64
N VAL A 347 26.27 15.91 11.23
CA VAL A 347 25.78 15.99 9.82
C VAL A 347 26.19 17.26 9.07
N GLY A 348 27.18 17.98 9.60
CA GLY A 348 27.78 19.17 8.99
C GLY A 348 28.71 18.83 7.83
N ASP A 349 28.16 18.32 6.72
CA ASP A 349 28.94 18.19 5.48
C ASP A 349 29.41 19.58 5.00
N THR A 350 30.64 19.64 4.49
CA THR A 350 31.29 20.84 3.96
C THR A 350 31.57 20.76 2.46
N GLY A 351 30.97 19.76 1.79
CA GLY A 351 30.88 19.66 0.35
C GLY A 351 30.15 20.83 -0.31
N MET A 352 30.14 20.85 -1.64
CA MET A 352 29.35 21.81 -2.42
C MET A 352 27.94 21.25 -2.61
N GLY A 353 27.15 21.29 -1.54
CA GLY A 353 25.87 20.61 -1.45
C GLY A 353 24.83 21.11 -2.46
N MET A 354 23.98 20.19 -2.90
CA MET A 354 22.89 20.44 -3.86
C MET A 354 21.53 20.11 -3.23
N GLY A 355 21.29 18.88 -2.80
CA GLY A 355 20.02 18.44 -2.24
C GLY A 355 20.17 17.44 -1.12
N CYS A 356 19.04 17.09 -0.51
CA CYS A 356 18.95 16.10 0.55
C CYS A 356 17.64 15.31 0.45
N THR A 357 17.64 14.10 0.99
CA THR A 357 16.47 13.22 1.18
C THR A 357 16.68 12.40 2.45
N PHE A 358 15.62 12.24 3.24
CA PHE A 358 15.60 11.37 4.41
C PHE A 358 14.90 10.05 4.08
N ALA A 359 15.36 8.97 4.72
CA ALA A 359 14.76 7.65 4.64
C ALA A 359 15.36 6.75 5.72
N ASP A 360 14.57 5.83 6.26
CA ASP A 360 15.08 4.67 7.02
C ASP A 360 15.49 3.61 5.99
N TYR A 361 16.79 3.56 5.61
CA TYR A 361 17.25 2.70 4.51
C TYR A 361 17.61 1.28 4.96
N ASP A 362 17.99 1.07 6.23
CA ASP A 362 18.28 -0.25 6.77
C ASP A 362 17.15 -0.87 7.61
N ASN A 363 16.00 -0.19 7.68
CA ASN A 363 14.77 -0.59 8.38
C ASN A 363 14.98 -0.79 9.90
N ASP A 364 15.72 0.12 10.54
CA ASP A 364 15.94 0.10 12.00
C ASP A 364 14.93 0.93 12.81
N GLY A 365 14.23 1.85 12.15
CA GLY A 365 13.19 2.72 12.71
C GLY A 365 13.56 4.21 12.81
N ASP A 366 14.83 4.58 12.60
CA ASP A 366 15.31 5.96 12.67
C ASP A 366 15.62 6.51 11.26
N LEU A 367 15.36 7.80 10.99
CA LEU A 367 15.56 8.36 9.64
C LEU A 367 17.03 8.68 9.35
N ASP A 368 17.59 8.06 8.31
CA ASP A 368 18.90 8.35 7.73
C ASP A 368 18.84 9.53 6.75
N LEU A 369 20.00 10.08 6.41
CA LEU A 369 20.12 11.29 5.59
C LEU A 369 21.12 11.12 4.44
N TYR A 370 20.65 11.26 3.20
CA TYR A 370 21.51 11.35 2.02
C TYR A 370 21.68 12.80 1.54
N VAL A 371 22.90 13.19 1.21
CA VAL A 371 23.28 14.54 0.74
C VAL A 371 24.00 14.44 -0.60
N THR A 372 23.51 15.16 -1.60
CA THR A 372 24.13 15.25 -2.93
C THR A 372 25.06 16.47 -3.05
N ASN A 373 26.12 16.33 -3.84
CA ASN A 373 27.20 17.30 -3.94
C ASN A 373 27.68 17.53 -5.38
N PHE A 374 28.31 18.69 -5.61
CA PHE A 374 29.37 18.80 -6.62
C PHE A 374 30.69 18.27 -6.02
N GLY A 375 30.92 16.98 -6.15
CA GLY A 375 31.95 16.22 -5.45
C GLY A 375 31.47 14.80 -5.12
N PRO A 376 31.99 14.19 -4.04
CA PRO A 376 31.40 12.97 -3.47
C PRO A 376 30.11 13.30 -2.69
N ASN A 377 29.09 12.46 -2.85
CA ASN A 377 27.88 12.49 -2.02
C ASN A 377 28.15 11.88 -0.64
N VAL A 378 27.23 12.08 0.31
CA VAL A 378 27.34 11.56 1.69
C VAL A 378 26.05 10.85 2.11
N LEU A 379 26.16 9.65 2.67
CA LEU A 379 25.09 8.98 3.42
C LEU A 379 25.45 8.93 4.91
N TYR A 380 24.57 9.51 5.71
CA TYR A 380 24.61 9.51 7.16
C TYR A 380 23.59 8.51 7.70
N ARG A 381 24.05 7.38 8.26
CA ARG A 381 23.16 6.49 9.00
C ARG A 381 22.87 7.07 10.38
N ASN A 382 21.61 7.11 10.78
CA ASN A 382 21.18 7.45 12.13
C ASN A 382 21.68 6.37 13.12
N ASN A 383 22.10 6.76 14.32
CA ASN A 383 22.49 5.81 15.37
C ASN A 383 21.42 5.65 16.46
N GLY A 384 20.30 6.36 16.33
CA GLY A 384 19.15 6.33 17.22
C GLY A 384 19.38 6.84 18.64
N GLY A 385 18.34 6.67 19.47
CA GLY A 385 18.36 6.93 20.90
C GLY A 385 18.20 8.40 21.32
N GLN A 386 18.32 8.67 22.63
CA GLN A 386 17.92 9.97 23.23
C GLN A 386 18.79 11.19 22.88
N ALA A 387 19.94 10.96 22.25
CA ALA A 387 20.84 12.00 21.79
C ALA A 387 21.32 11.53 20.42
N VAL A 388 20.46 11.75 19.43
CA VAL A 388 20.67 11.26 18.06
C VAL A 388 21.98 11.81 17.51
N THR A 389 22.74 10.89 16.91
CA THR A 389 24.00 11.16 16.23
C THR A 389 24.02 10.32 14.97
N PHE A 390 24.78 10.77 13.97
CA PHE A 390 24.89 10.08 12.69
C PHE A 390 26.31 9.56 12.45
N THR A 391 26.39 8.51 11.64
CA THR A 391 27.65 7.94 11.14
C THR A 391 27.71 8.10 9.62
N ASP A 392 28.76 8.73 9.09
CA ASP A 392 29.06 8.68 7.66
C ASP A 392 29.42 7.23 7.26
N VAL A 393 28.50 6.58 6.55
CA VAL A 393 28.62 5.20 6.06
C VAL A 393 28.86 5.14 4.55
N THR A 394 28.99 6.28 3.87
CA THR A 394 29.00 6.43 2.40
C THR A 394 29.87 5.41 1.67
N ARG A 395 31.10 5.20 2.15
CA ARG A 395 32.09 4.27 1.56
C ARG A 395 31.93 2.82 2.00
N GLU A 396 31.28 2.58 3.12
CA GLU A 396 30.94 1.24 3.60
C GLU A 396 29.84 0.65 2.72
N VAL A 397 28.83 1.45 2.39
CA VAL A 397 27.64 1.00 1.65
C VAL A 397 27.71 1.22 0.13
N GLY A 398 28.63 2.08 -0.36
CA GLY A 398 28.98 2.20 -1.77
C GLY A 398 28.32 3.33 -2.58
N VAL A 399 27.81 4.38 -1.93
CA VAL A 399 26.97 5.43 -2.54
C VAL A 399 27.65 6.80 -2.76
N GLU A 400 28.99 6.84 -2.81
CA GLU A 400 29.80 8.08 -2.87
C GLU A 400 29.64 8.90 -4.18
N VAL A 401 29.07 8.34 -5.26
CA VAL A 401 28.91 8.92 -6.63
C VAL A 401 29.71 10.21 -6.90
N PRO A 402 30.95 10.13 -7.43
CA PRO A 402 31.72 11.32 -7.72
C PRO A 402 31.21 12.02 -8.98
N GLY A 403 30.77 13.27 -8.87
CA GLY A 403 30.30 14.04 -10.03
C GLY A 403 29.65 15.38 -9.66
N TRP A 404 28.64 15.77 -10.42
CA TRP A 404 27.67 16.81 -10.08
C TRP A 404 26.29 16.18 -9.86
N SER A 405 26.11 15.54 -8.71
CA SER A 405 24.79 15.06 -8.28
C SER A 405 23.91 16.24 -7.86
N MET A 406 22.67 16.25 -8.33
CA MET A 406 21.67 17.28 -8.05
C MET A 406 20.62 16.75 -7.09
N GLY A 407 19.52 16.18 -7.59
CA GLY A 407 18.49 15.55 -6.78
C GLY A 407 18.82 14.07 -6.50
N ALA A 408 18.35 13.58 -5.36
CA ALA A 408 18.25 12.16 -5.06
C ALA A 408 16.86 11.86 -4.54
N ALA A 409 16.44 10.60 -4.62
CA ALA A 409 15.17 10.15 -4.08
C ALA A 409 15.23 8.68 -3.65
N PHE A 410 14.66 8.38 -2.48
CA PHE A 410 14.43 7.01 -2.03
C PHE A 410 13.06 6.48 -2.49
N ALA A 411 13.02 5.19 -2.87
CA ALA A 411 11.81 4.44 -3.17
C ALA A 411 12.05 2.93 -3.04
N ASP A 412 11.02 2.15 -2.68
CA ASP A 412 11.04 0.68 -2.73
C ASP A 412 10.57 0.27 -4.13
N PHE A 413 11.49 0.13 -5.11
CA PHE A 413 11.08 0.02 -6.52
C PHE A 413 10.78 -1.41 -6.99
N ASP A 414 11.34 -2.43 -6.34
CA ASP A 414 11.02 -3.82 -6.63
C ASP A 414 10.06 -4.47 -5.61
N HIS A 415 9.51 -3.66 -4.70
CA HIS A 415 8.53 -4.04 -3.68
C HIS A 415 9.10 -5.11 -2.74
N ASP A 416 10.32 -4.90 -2.25
CA ASP A 416 11.07 -5.85 -1.44
C ASP A 416 11.26 -5.45 0.03
N SER A 417 10.63 -4.34 0.46
CA SER A 417 10.69 -3.61 1.74
C SER A 417 11.90 -2.71 1.99
N TYR A 418 12.97 -2.80 1.23
CA TYR A 418 14.13 -1.96 1.46
C TYR A 418 14.12 -0.76 0.53
N LEU A 419 14.54 0.40 1.03
CA LEU A 419 14.55 1.61 0.22
C LEU A 419 15.80 1.63 -0.67
N ASP A 420 15.56 1.71 -1.97
CA ASP A 420 16.52 1.91 -3.03
C ASP A 420 16.74 3.40 -3.26
N LEU A 421 17.87 3.77 -3.88
CA LEU A 421 18.30 5.16 -4.03
C LEU A 421 18.55 5.51 -5.50
N TYR A 422 17.81 6.49 -6.03
CA TYR A 422 18.10 7.10 -7.33
C TYR A 422 18.85 8.43 -7.16
N VAL A 423 19.89 8.64 -7.96
CA VAL A 423 20.72 9.86 -7.95
C VAL A 423 20.74 10.46 -9.37
N ALA A 424 20.24 11.68 -9.49
CA ALA A 424 20.25 12.47 -10.72
C ALA A 424 21.55 13.28 -10.84
N ASN A 425 22.32 13.06 -11.91
CA ASN A 425 23.60 13.73 -12.17
C ASN A 425 23.46 14.70 -13.35
N PHE A 426 24.12 15.85 -13.24
CA PHE A 426 23.82 17.00 -14.10
C PHE A 426 24.75 17.14 -15.31
N VAL A 427 25.98 17.61 -15.11
CA VAL A 427 26.85 18.01 -16.22
C VAL A 427 28.27 17.54 -15.99
N ASP A 428 28.80 16.79 -16.97
CA ASP A 428 30.23 16.48 -17.02
C ASP A 428 30.96 17.74 -17.44
N VAL A 429 31.46 18.44 -16.43
CA VAL A 429 32.20 19.70 -16.54
C VAL A 429 33.50 19.58 -17.38
N ASN A 430 33.95 18.36 -17.67
CA ASN A 430 35.13 18.07 -18.49
C ASN A 430 34.76 17.71 -19.95
N ASN A 431 33.51 17.31 -20.21
CA ASN A 431 33.00 16.93 -21.53
C ASN A 431 32.39 18.12 -22.27
N VAL A 432 33.26 18.98 -22.82
CA VAL A 432 32.83 20.10 -23.68
C VAL A 432 32.54 19.59 -25.10
N THR A 433 31.29 19.71 -25.54
CA THR A 433 30.84 19.16 -26.84
C THR A 433 31.14 20.08 -28.04
N VAL A 434 31.48 21.34 -27.80
CA VAL A 434 31.73 22.37 -28.84
C VAL A 434 33.12 23.00 -28.70
N ALA A 435 33.89 23.01 -29.79
CA ALA A 435 35.30 23.44 -29.79
C ALA A 435 35.58 24.96 -29.73
N SER A 436 34.55 25.81 -29.56
CA SER A 436 34.67 27.28 -29.56
C SER A 436 34.59 27.85 -28.13
N ILE A 437 33.83 28.93 -27.91
CA ILE A 437 33.43 29.38 -26.56
C ILE A 437 32.14 28.63 -26.24
N PRO A 438 32.17 27.55 -25.43
CA PRO A 438 30.96 26.82 -25.05
C PRO A 438 30.11 27.67 -24.11
N ARG A 439 28.80 27.40 -24.11
CA ARG A 439 27.84 27.96 -23.18
C ARG A 439 27.47 26.91 -22.15
N PHE A 440 27.55 27.26 -20.88
CA PHE A 440 27.15 26.39 -19.79
C PHE A 440 25.65 26.55 -19.47
N PRO A 441 24.89 25.46 -19.28
CA PRO A 441 25.27 24.05 -19.42
C PRO A 441 25.13 23.47 -20.85
N GLN A 442 24.56 24.23 -21.79
CA GLN A 442 24.04 23.69 -23.07
C GLN A 442 25.08 23.00 -23.95
N ASP A 443 26.31 23.51 -23.99
CA ASP A 443 27.39 22.99 -24.83
C ASP A 443 28.32 21.99 -24.08
N PHE A 444 27.89 21.50 -22.91
CA PHE A 444 28.55 20.44 -22.13
C PHE A 444 27.75 19.12 -22.23
N GLY A 445 28.38 17.98 -21.95
CA GLY A 445 27.72 16.67 -21.85
C GLY A 445 27.06 16.45 -20.49
N GLY A 446 26.06 15.58 -20.43
CA GLY A 446 25.45 15.12 -19.17
C GLY A 446 26.24 13.98 -18.50
N GLU A 447 26.21 13.92 -17.17
CA GLU A 447 26.74 12.78 -16.41
C GLU A 447 25.70 11.64 -16.34
N PRO A 448 26.11 10.35 -16.32
CA PRO A 448 25.16 9.24 -16.15
C PRO A 448 24.52 9.26 -14.76
N ASN A 449 23.20 9.07 -14.70
CA ASN A 449 22.48 8.88 -13.42
C ASN A 449 22.80 7.52 -12.82
N VAL A 450 22.55 7.36 -11.52
CA VAL A 450 22.76 6.09 -10.80
C VAL A 450 21.48 5.64 -10.11
N LEU A 451 21.11 4.36 -10.28
CA LEU A 451 20.14 3.67 -9.43
C LEU A 451 20.87 2.61 -8.62
N TYR A 452 20.71 2.70 -7.30
CA TYR A 452 21.25 1.77 -6.32
C TYR A 452 20.14 0.89 -5.77
N HIS A 453 20.33 -0.42 -5.80
CA HIS A 453 19.45 -1.39 -5.13
C HIS A 453 20.01 -1.73 -3.76
N ASN A 454 19.15 -1.83 -2.75
CA ASN A 454 19.52 -2.18 -1.39
C ASN A 454 19.74 -3.70 -1.25
N ASN A 455 20.84 -4.15 -0.66
CA ASN A 455 21.17 -5.58 -0.63
C ASN A 455 20.59 -6.35 0.57
N HIS A 456 19.82 -5.69 1.45
CA HIS A 456 19.28 -6.22 2.73
C HIS A 456 20.35 -6.57 3.76
N ASP A 457 21.60 -6.16 3.53
CA ASP A 457 22.75 -6.31 4.43
C ASP A 457 23.33 -4.96 4.89
N GLY A 458 22.61 -3.87 4.62
CA GLY A 458 23.02 -2.48 4.86
C GLY A 458 23.86 -1.87 3.72
N GLY A 459 24.26 -2.65 2.71
CA GLY A 459 24.98 -2.15 1.54
C GLY A 459 24.09 -1.93 0.31
N PHE A 460 24.59 -1.17 -0.67
CA PHE A 460 23.94 -0.95 -1.97
C PHE A 460 24.73 -1.58 -3.13
N ILE A 461 24.06 -1.83 -4.26
CA ILE A 461 24.68 -2.21 -5.53
C ILE A 461 24.16 -1.33 -6.67
N ASP A 462 25.05 -0.87 -7.57
CA ASP A 462 24.66 -0.15 -8.78
C ASP A 462 23.90 -1.11 -9.73
N VAL A 463 22.65 -0.77 -10.01
CA VAL A 463 21.74 -1.50 -10.90
C VAL A 463 21.34 -0.73 -12.14
N THR A 464 21.81 0.50 -12.29
CA THR A 464 21.51 1.45 -13.36
C THR A 464 21.37 0.80 -14.74
N LYS A 465 22.36 -0.02 -15.12
CA LYS A 465 22.42 -0.68 -16.42
C LYS A 465 21.53 -1.93 -16.54
N ARG A 466 21.26 -2.65 -15.43
CA ARG A 466 20.32 -3.78 -15.44
C ARG A 466 18.88 -3.29 -15.48
N ALA A 467 18.59 -2.20 -14.77
CA ALA A 467 17.27 -1.58 -14.67
C ALA A 467 16.89 -0.74 -15.91
N GLY A 468 17.88 -0.22 -16.66
CA GLY A 468 17.64 0.52 -17.92
C GLY A 468 17.51 2.04 -17.75
N VAL A 469 17.90 2.59 -16.60
CA VAL A 469 17.58 3.98 -16.17
C VAL A 469 18.75 4.97 -16.25
N GLY A 470 19.88 4.58 -16.84
CA GLY A 470 21.16 5.32 -16.75
C GLY A 470 21.25 6.66 -17.48
N ALA A 471 20.21 7.07 -18.22
CA ALA A 471 20.03 8.41 -18.77
C ALA A 471 21.30 9.05 -19.42
N GLU A 472 22.14 8.25 -20.09
CA GLU A 472 23.47 8.69 -20.52
C GLU A 472 23.41 9.97 -21.39
N ASN A 473 24.18 10.99 -21.02
CA ASN A 473 24.22 12.33 -21.62
C ASN A 473 22.98 13.24 -21.36
N CYS A 474 21.97 12.80 -20.61
CA CYS A 474 20.93 13.69 -20.07
C CYS A 474 21.52 14.59 -18.98
N LYS A 475 21.00 15.82 -18.84
CA LYS A 475 21.45 16.75 -17.81
C LYS A 475 20.44 16.82 -16.70
N SER A 476 20.44 15.79 -15.86
CA SER A 476 19.39 15.52 -14.89
C SER A 476 19.50 16.42 -13.68
N VAL A 477 18.36 16.91 -13.23
CA VAL A 477 18.28 17.82 -12.07
C VAL A 477 17.60 17.15 -10.90
N THR A 478 16.45 16.51 -11.10
CA THR A 478 15.74 15.81 -10.02
C THR A 478 14.70 14.84 -10.59
N ALA A 479 14.31 13.86 -9.78
CA ALA A 479 13.26 12.89 -10.07
C ALA A 479 12.18 12.96 -8.99
N VAL A 480 10.94 12.60 -9.35
CA VAL A 480 9.87 12.33 -8.38
C VAL A 480 9.32 10.92 -8.63
N PHE A 481 9.27 10.11 -7.57
CA PHE A 481 8.63 8.79 -7.59
C PHE A 481 7.13 8.92 -7.32
N THR A 482 6.32 8.28 -8.17
CA THR A 482 4.85 8.27 -8.08
C THR A 482 4.33 7.20 -9.03
N ASP A 483 3.23 6.53 -8.70
CA ASP A 483 2.54 5.61 -9.60
C ASP A 483 1.66 6.47 -10.54
N PHE A 484 2.04 6.58 -11.82
CA PHE A 484 1.40 7.55 -12.72
C PHE A 484 0.21 6.96 -13.51
N ASP A 485 0.12 5.64 -13.64
CA ASP A 485 -0.96 4.97 -14.38
C ASP A 485 -1.97 4.19 -13.52
N GLU A 486 -1.78 4.22 -12.19
CA GLU A 486 -2.60 3.60 -11.14
C GLU A 486 -2.63 2.06 -11.17
N ASP A 487 -1.58 1.42 -11.67
CA ASP A 487 -1.49 -0.04 -11.72
C ASP A 487 -0.96 -0.69 -10.42
N LYS A 488 -0.39 0.11 -9.50
CA LYS A 488 0.22 -0.21 -8.19
C LYS A 488 1.74 -0.45 -8.12
N ASP A 489 2.54 -0.33 -9.19
CA ASP A 489 4.01 -0.19 -9.02
C ASP A 489 4.48 1.26 -9.04
N ILE A 490 5.63 1.52 -8.42
CA ILE A 490 6.16 2.88 -8.30
C ILE A 490 7.00 3.22 -9.54
N ASP A 491 6.54 4.21 -10.28
CA ASP A 491 7.24 4.79 -11.43
C ASP A 491 8.03 6.04 -11.00
N PHE A 492 8.74 6.67 -11.94
CA PHE A 492 9.28 8.00 -11.71
C PHE A 492 9.38 8.89 -12.96
N TYR A 493 9.28 10.20 -12.73
CA TYR A 493 9.52 11.22 -13.74
C TYR A 493 10.79 12.02 -13.42
N LEU A 494 11.66 12.17 -14.42
CA LEU A 494 12.95 12.82 -14.33
C LEU A 494 12.99 14.08 -15.21
N VAL A 495 13.30 15.23 -14.60
CA VAL A 495 13.49 16.49 -15.32
C VAL A 495 14.95 16.75 -15.68
N ASN A 496 15.15 17.18 -16.92
CA ASN A 496 16.44 17.43 -17.53
C ASN A 496 16.53 18.87 -18.08
N GLN A 497 17.73 19.45 -18.07
CA GLN A 497 18.02 20.66 -18.88
C GLN A 497 18.48 20.28 -20.29
N ASP A 498 17.97 20.99 -21.29
CA ASP A 498 18.27 20.98 -22.73
C ASP A 498 18.25 19.62 -23.47
N THR A 499 17.98 18.55 -22.72
CA THR A 499 17.76 17.18 -23.15
C THR A 499 16.32 16.76 -22.80
N PRO A 500 15.73 15.75 -23.47
CA PRO A 500 14.35 15.33 -23.19
C PRO A 500 14.20 14.85 -21.75
N ASN A 501 13.14 15.25 -21.05
CA ASN A 501 12.72 14.61 -19.81
C ASN A 501 12.39 13.12 -20.04
N LEU A 502 12.50 12.31 -18.98
CA LEU A 502 12.25 10.86 -19.04
C LEU A 502 11.15 10.48 -18.05
N LEU A 503 10.32 9.50 -18.42
CA LEU A 503 9.25 8.95 -17.60
C LEU A 503 9.43 7.44 -17.62
N PHE A 504 9.81 6.87 -16.49
CA PHE A 504 10.19 5.47 -16.37
C PHE A 504 9.05 4.71 -15.72
N SER A 505 8.27 3.99 -16.54
CA SER A 505 7.28 3.02 -16.09
C SER A 505 8.01 1.80 -15.54
N ASN A 506 7.69 1.40 -14.33
CA ASN A 506 8.21 0.19 -13.71
C ASN A 506 7.58 -1.05 -14.38
N GLN A 507 8.30 -2.18 -14.38
CA GLN A 507 7.88 -3.40 -15.07
C GLN A 507 7.74 -4.59 -14.10
N ARG A 508 7.90 -4.36 -12.79
CA ARG A 508 7.90 -5.36 -11.70
C ARG A 508 8.85 -6.54 -11.89
N ASP A 509 9.88 -6.39 -12.72
CA ASP A 509 10.95 -7.39 -12.89
C ASP A 509 12.36 -6.82 -12.65
N GLY A 510 12.42 -5.66 -11.99
CA GLY A 510 13.64 -4.93 -11.67
C GLY A 510 14.15 -4.08 -12.83
N THR A 511 13.30 -3.81 -13.82
CA THR A 511 13.58 -2.97 -14.99
C THR A 511 12.49 -1.94 -15.23
N PHE A 512 12.86 -0.86 -15.93
CA PHE A 512 11.97 0.23 -16.29
C PHE A 512 11.92 0.44 -17.81
N LEU A 513 10.79 0.95 -18.28
CA LEU A 513 10.56 1.35 -19.67
C LEU A 513 10.35 2.87 -19.76
N ASN A 514 11.08 3.55 -20.64
CA ASN A 514 10.86 4.98 -20.87
C ASN A 514 9.60 5.22 -21.72
N GLU A 515 8.51 5.56 -21.05
CA GLU A 515 7.19 5.82 -21.64
C GLU A 515 6.97 7.29 -22.03
N ALA A 516 7.89 8.21 -21.68
CA ALA A 516 7.75 9.64 -21.98
C ALA A 516 7.33 9.97 -23.43
N PRO A 517 7.88 9.33 -24.49
CA PRO A 517 7.46 9.60 -25.87
C PRO A 517 6.06 9.10 -26.22
N ASN A 518 5.53 8.11 -25.49
CA ASN A 518 4.19 7.56 -25.70
C ASN A 518 3.11 8.41 -25.01
N VAL A 519 3.43 8.97 -23.84
CA VAL A 519 2.51 9.81 -23.05
C VAL A 519 2.65 11.32 -23.32
N GLY A 520 3.61 11.73 -24.17
CA GLY A 520 3.82 13.13 -24.57
C GLY A 520 4.62 13.97 -23.55
N MET A 521 5.44 13.31 -22.73
CA MET A 521 6.21 13.92 -21.64
C MET A 521 7.73 13.91 -21.88
N ASP A 522 8.18 13.64 -23.10
CA ASP A 522 9.57 13.78 -23.57
C ASP A 522 9.98 15.25 -23.79
N LEU A 523 9.58 16.11 -22.84
CA LEU A 523 9.68 17.57 -22.92
C LEU A 523 11.14 18.01 -22.98
N VAL A 524 11.49 18.78 -24.01
CA VAL A 524 12.81 19.43 -24.12
C VAL A 524 12.71 20.89 -23.68
N GLY A 525 13.39 21.22 -22.58
CA GLY A 525 13.40 22.56 -21.99
C GLY A 525 14.56 22.74 -21.02
N LEU A 526 14.67 23.91 -20.39
CA LEU A 526 15.61 24.12 -19.27
C LEU A 526 14.89 23.77 -17.96
N ASN A 527 14.44 22.52 -17.83
CA ASN A 527 13.60 22.08 -16.71
C ASN A 527 14.46 21.86 -15.46
N VAL A 528 13.93 22.18 -14.27
CA VAL A 528 14.72 22.10 -13.03
C VAL A 528 14.02 21.45 -11.84
N ALA A 529 12.69 21.55 -11.73
CA ALA A 529 11.93 20.87 -10.69
C ALA A 529 10.73 20.13 -11.26
N VAL A 530 10.30 19.09 -10.55
CA VAL A 530 9.00 18.45 -10.72
C VAL A 530 8.38 18.12 -9.36
N SER A 531 7.07 18.33 -9.25
CA SER A 531 6.25 17.95 -8.10
C SER A 531 5.03 17.18 -8.60
N ALA A 532 4.58 16.18 -7.84
CA ALA A 532 3.45 15.31 -8.20
C ALA A 532 2.26 15.49 -7.23
N GLY A 533 1.04 15.60 -7.74
CA GLY A 533 -0.15 15.77 -6.89
C GLY A 533 -1.45 15.84 -7.68
N ASP A 534 -2.49 15.17 -7.18
CA ASP A 534 -3.84 15.17 -7.78
C ASP A 534 -4.57 16.50 -7.46
N TYR A 535 -4.29 17.55 -8.24
CA TYR A 535 -4.89 18.88 -8.02
C TYR A 535 -6.37 18.94 -8.40
N ASN A 536 -6.83 17.95 -9.17
CA ASN A 536 -8.11 18.01 -9.86
C ASN A 536 -9.15 17.00 -9.32
N GLY A 537 -8.73 16.12 -8.41
CA GLY A 537 -9.54 15.14 -7.69
C GLY A 537 -9.97 13.97 -8.57
N ASP A 538 -9.03 13.35 -9.28
CA ASP A 538 -9.33 12.29 -10.26
C ASP A 538 -8.80 10.88 -10.02
N GLY A 539 -7.87 10.70 -9.08
CA GLY A 539 -7.21 9.43 -8.84
C GLY A 539 -5.76 9.42 -9.29
N TYR A 540 -5.39 10.21 -10.29
CA TYR A 540 -4.10 10.16 -10.95
C TYR A 540 -3.23 11.35 -10.53
N MET A 541 -1.92 11.12 -10.46
CA MET A 541 -0.99 12.17 -10.06
C MET A 541 -0.64 13.07 -11.27
N ASP A 542 -1.01 14.34 -11.13
CA ASP A 542 -0.68 15.40 -12.09
C ASP A 542 0.75 15.92 -11.82
N LEU A 543 1.43 16.41 -12.85
CA LEU A 543 2.83 16.84 -12.77
C LEU A 543 2.97 18.36 -12.93
N LEU A 544 3.60 19.00 -11.95
CA LEU A 544 3.94 20.43 -11.98
C LEU A 544 5.44 20.59 -12.24
N ILE A 545 5.80 21.20 -13.37
CA ILE A 545 7.19 21.33 -13.85
C ILE A 545 7.61 22.80 -13.88
N THR A 546 8.81 23.08 -13.40
CA THR A 546 9.45 24.41 -13.50
C THR A 546 10.58 24.41 -14.53
N SER A 547 10.80 25.56 -15.18
CA SER A 547 11.87 25.71 -16.15
C SER A 547 12.40 27.15 -16.29
N TRP A 548 13.55 27.30 -16.94
CA TRP A 548 14.15 28.60 -17.28
C TRP A 548 13.72 29.09 -18.67
N ASN A 549 12.44 28.95 -18.98
CA ASN A 549 11.85 29.31 -20.27
C ASN A 549 10.82 30.45 -20.13
N LYS A 550 10.33 30.96 -21.27
CA LYS A 550 9.31 32.03 -21.28
C LYS A 550 8.03 31.64 -20.52
N ASP A 551 7.64 30.38 -20.62
CA ASP A 551 6.52 29.78 -19.90
C ASP A 551 7.12 28.86 -18.81
N CYS A 552 7.70 29.49 -17.77
CA CYS A 552 8.57 28.86 -16.77
C CYS A 552 7.87 27.95 -15.75
N PHE A 553 6.55 27.84 -15.81
CA PHE A 553 5.72 27.01 -14.94
C PHE A 553 4.65 26.34 -15.79
N ALA A 554 4.57 25.01 -15.71
CA ALA A 554 3.62 24.22 -16.49
C ALA A 554 3.02 23.11 -15.62
N LEU A 555 1.69 23.10 -15.53
CA LEU A 555 0.91 22.06 -14.86
C LEU A 555 0.36 21.11 -15.92
N TYR A 556 0.71 19.83 -15.81
CA TYR A 556 0.32 18.77 -16.73
C TYR A 556 -0.68 17.85 -16.04
N ARG A 557 -1.93 17.89 -16.49
CA ARG A 557 -2.97 16.98 -16.03
C ARG A 557 -2.77 15.60 -16.62
N ASN A 558 -2.82 14.56 -15.79
CA ASN A 558 -2.78 13.17 -16.18
C ASN A 558 -4.11 12.76 -16.83
N GLU A 559 -4.06 12.09 -17.98
CA GLU A 559 -5.23 11.66 -18.75
C GLU A 559 -5.59 10.19 -18.47
N ASN A 560 -5.64 9.81 -17.18
CA ASN A 560 -5.94 8.46 -16.69
C ASN A 560 -4.86 7.42 -17.06
N GLY A 561 -3.58 7.74 -16.84
CA GLY A 561 -2.45 6.84 -17.12
C GLY A 561 -2.14 6.65 -18.60
N HIS A 562 -2.70 7.48 -19.49
CA HIS A 562 -2.61 7.30 -20.95
C HIS A 562 -2.00 8.48 -21.71
N GLY A 563 -1.49 9.48 -20.99
CA GLY A 563 -1.02 10.73 -21.56
C GLY A 563 -1.10 11.87 -20.57
N TYR A 564 -0.51 13.02 -20.91
CA TYR A 564 -0.66 14.26 -20.16
C TYR A 564 -1.16 15.41 -21.05
N SER A 565 -1.91 16.35 -20.46
CA SER A 565 -2.34 17.57 -21.14
C SER A 565 -2.04 18.83 -20.32
N LEU A 566 -1.59 19.90 -20.98
CA LEU A 566 -1.24 21.16 -20.30
C LEU A 566 -2.50 21.87 -19.78
N ASP A 567 -2.52 22.24 -18.49
CA ASP A 567 -3.58 23.07 -17.92
C ASP A 567 -3.42 24.53 -18.39
N GLU A 568 -4.24 24.91 -19.37
CA GLU A 568 -4.27 26.26 -19.92
C GLU A 568 -4.82 27.32 -18.94
N SER A 569 -5.55 26.90 -17.89
CA SER A 569 -6.07 27.81 -16.87
C SER A 569 -4.96 28.28 -15.93
N PHE A 570 -4.13 27.36 -15.44
CA PHE A 570 -2.92 27.64 -14.69
C PHE A 570 -1.93 28.43 -15.55
N SER A 571 -1.67 27.93 -16.77
CA SER A 571 -0.78 28.60 -17.73
C SER A 571 -1.22 30.05 -17.99
N LYS A 572 -2.52 30.33 -18.12
CA LYS A 572 -3.04 31.69 -18.27
C LYS A 572 -2.86 32.54 -17.01
N ALA A 573 -3.08 31.98 -15.82
CA ALA A 573 -2.90 32.68 -14.55
C ALA A 573 -1.42 33.07 -14.34
N VAL A 574 -0.50 32.11 -14.43
CA VAL A 574 0.93 32.32 -14.17
C VAL A 574 1.61 33.19 -15.23
N ARG A 575 1.16 33.16 -16.49
CA ARG A 575 1.67 34.09 -17.54
C ARG A 575 1.49 35.56 -17.18
N SER A 576 0.51 35.93 -16.33
CA SER A 576 0.34 37.32 -15.86
C SER A 576 1.48 37.78 -14.94
N ARG A 577 2.09 36.85 -14.19
CA ARG A 577 3.26 37.11 -13.35
C ARG A 577 4.49 37.48 -14.19
N GLY A 578 4.59 36.97 -15.43
CA GLY A 578 5.63 37.37 -16.39
C GLY A 578 7.05 37.15 -15.89
N ALA A 579 7.27 36.07 -15.16
CA ALA A 579 8.60 35.55 -14.83
C ALA A 579 9.24 34.89 -16.08
N LYS A 580 10.53 34.58 -15.98
CA LYS A 580 11.31 33.93 -17.05
C LYS A 580 12.08 32.70 -16.58
N ILE A 581 12.13 32.48 -15.27
CA ILE A 581 12.91 31.46 -14.59
C ILE A 581 12.12 31.06 -13.35
N GLY A 582 11.55 29.86 -13.37
CA GLY A 582 11.02 29.18 -12.20
C GLY A 582 12.11 28.29 -11.60
N TRP A 583 12.18 28.26 -10.27
CA TRP A 583 13.08 27.36 -9.53
C TRP A 583 12.30 26.18 -9.01
N ASN A 584 11.37 26.42 -8.10
CA ASN A 584 10.53 25.39 -7.50
C ASN A 584 9.05 25.80 -7.58
N ALA A 585 8.17 24.81 -7.65
CA ALA A 585 6.75 24.95 -7.43
C ALA A 585 6.20 23.64 -6.88
N GLY A 586 5.30 23.71 -5.91
CA GLY A 586 4.74 22.55 -5.23
C GLY A 586 3.28 22.76 -4.82
N PHE A 587 2.64 21.65 -4.45
CA PHE A 587 1.23 21.58 -4.14
C PHE A 587 0.98 21.77 -2.64
N ILE A 588 0.12 22.71 -2.27
CA ILE A 588 -0.22 23.05 -0.89
C ILE A 588 -1.73 23.29 -0.78
N ASP A 589 -2.38 22.84 0.29
CA ASP A 589 -3.76 23.23 0.62
C ASP A 589 -3.66 24.36 1.66
N TYR A 590 -3.37 25.58 1.21
CA TYR A 590 -2.91 26.65 2.13
C TYR A 590 -4.05 27.17 3.02
N ASP A 591 -5.31 26.96 2.60
CA ASP A 591 -6.49 27.42 3.33
C ASP A 591 -7.42 26.30 3.82
N ASN A 592 -6.93 25.05 3.82
CA ASN A 592 -7.60 23.85 4.32
C ASN A 592 -9.01 23.63 3.73
N ASP A 593 -9.27 24.09 2.51
CA ASP A 593 -10.58 23.92 1.86
C ASP A 593 -10.74 22.57 1.13
N GLY A 594 -9.64 21.82 1.02
CA GLY A 594 -9.57 20.47 0.45
C GLY A 594 -9.15 20.42 -1.02
N TYR A 595 -8.61 21.51 -1.57
CA TYR A 595 -8.03 21.58 -2.91
C TYR A 595 -6.53 21.86 -2.84
N LEU A 596 -5.76 21.27 -3.76
CA LEU A 596 -4.34 21.62 -3.90
C LEU A 596 -4.20 22.91 -4.73
N ASP A 597 -3.67 23.92 -4.06
CA ASP A 597 -3.17 25.18 -4.59
C ASP A 597 -1.69 25.03 -4.98
N ILE A 598 -1.11 26.07 -5.60
CA ILE A 598 0.29 26.04 -6.07
C ILE A 598 1.08 27.21 -5.47
N PHE A 599 2.06 26.90 -4.63
CA PHE A 599 3.12 27.82 -4.25
C PHE A 599 4.28 27.72 -5.25
N LEU A 600 4.93 28.84 -5.58
CA LEU A 600 6.08 28.85 -6.49
C LEU A 600 7.14 29.89 -6.13
N VAL A 601 8.36 29.63 -6.60
CA VAL A 601 9.56 30.45 -6.41
C VAL A 601 10.19 30.72 -7.77
N ASP A 602 10.37 32.00 -8.11
CA ASP A 602 10.95 32.44 -9.38
C ASP A 602 11.90 33.64 -9.23
N ASN A 603 12.38 34.15 -10.37
CA ASN A 603 13.24 35.34 -10.43
C ASN A 603 12.56 36.66 -10.00
N LYS A 604 11.32 36.63 -9.50
CA LYS A 604 10.60 37.73 -8.83
C LYS A 604 10.27 37.37 -7.36
N GLY A 605 10.69 36.19 -6.92
CA GLY A 605 10.51 35.60 -5.60
C GLY A 605 9.26 34.73 -5.50
N TYR A 606 8.49 34.88 -4.42
CA TYR A 606 7.44 33.93 -4.05
C TYR A 606 6.09 34.28 -4.71
N ALA A 607 5.24 33.27 -4.91
CA ALA A 607 3.85 33.43 -5.34
C ALA A 607 2.97 32.30 -4.82
N LEU A 608 1.66 32.55 -4.76
CA LEU A 608 0.66 31.55 -4.44
C LEU A 608 -0.55 31.68 -5.37
N PHE A 609 -0.97 30.56 -5.94
CA PHE A 609 -2.09 30.47 -6.88
C PHE A 609 -3.17 29.55 -6.32
N LYS A 610 -4.30 30.13 -5.91
CA LYS A 610 -5.46 29.37 -5.42
C LYS A 610 -6.17 28.63 -6.54
N ASN A 611 -6.41 27.34 -6.35
CA ASN A 611 -7.23 26.47 -7.18
C ASN A 611 -8.72 26.72 -6.90
N SER A 612 -9.36 27.53 -7.75
CA SER A 612 -10.80 27.85 -7.64
C SER A 612 -11.71 26.75 -8.20
N GLN A 613 -11.16 25.57 -8.50
CA GLN A 613 -11.72 24.45 -9.28
C GLN A 613 -12.09 24.79 -10.74
N ASP A 614 -12.40 26.05 -11.05
CA ASP A 614 -12.63 26.58 -12.39
C ASP A 614 -11.32 27.10 -13.04
N GLY A 615 -10.19 26.88 -12.37
CA GLY A 615 -8.84 27.34 -12.72
C GLY A 615 -8.17 28.08 -11.59
N PHE A 616 -6.99 28.65 -11.85
CA PHE A 616 -6.15 29.25 -10.81
C PHE A 616 -6.27 30.78 -10.71
N VAL A 617 -6.14 31.31 -9.48
CA VAL A 617 -6.21 32.73 -9.14
C VAL A 617 -4.96 33.12 -8.34
N ASP A 618 -4.22 34.13 -8.78
CA ASP A 618 -3.09 34.68 -8.02
C ASP A 618 -3.61 35.33 -6.72
N VAL A 619 -3.16 34.81 -5.58
CA VAL A 619 -3.50 35.31 -4.23
C VAL A 619 -2.28 35.86 -3.50
N THR A 620 -1.13 36.02 -4.17
CA THR A 620 0.17 36.41 -3.56
C THR A 620 0.06 37.62 -2.62
N SER A 621 -0.54 38.72 -3.08
CA SER A 621 -0.75 39.93 -2.26
C SER A 621 -1.88 39.80 -1.22
N LYS A 622 -2.84 38.87 -1.41
CA LYS A 622 -3.91 38.61 -0.42
C LYS A 622 -3.31 37.97 0.84
N VAL A 623 -2.37 37.04 0.66
CA VAL A 623 -1.68 36.33 1.74
C VAL A 623 -0.39 37.02 2.22
N GLY A 624 -0.02 38.17 1.65
CA GLY A 624 1.14 38.97 2.09
C GLY A 624 2.51 38.49 1.61
N LEU A 625 2.57 37.46 0.75
CA LEU A 625 3.82 36.91 0.23
C LEU A 625 4.64 37.94 -0.55
N ASP A 626 4.01 38.92 -1.20
CA ASP A 626 4.69 39.97 -1.96
C ASP A 626 5.53 40.94 -1.12
N VAL A 627 5.30 41.00 0.21
CA VAL A 627 6.06 41.84 1.14
C VAL A 627 7.29 41.11 1.72
N ILE A 628 7.24 39.79 1.84
CA ILE A 628 8.31 38.94 2.40
C ILE A 628 9.12 38.19 1.33
N SER A 629 8.63 38.19 0.09
CA SER A 629 9.22 37.56 -1.10
C SER A 629 10.67 37.97 -1.34
N ARG A 630 11.52 36.96 -1.64
CA ARG A 630 12.94 37.14 -1.98
C ARG A 630 13.26 36.47 -3.32
N ALA A 631 14.00 37.15 -4.19
CA ALA A 631 14.26 36.71 -5.57
C ALA A 631 15.41 35.69 -5.72
N ASP A 632 15.96 35.21 -4.60
CA ASP A 632 17.08 34.30 -4.46
C ASP A 632 16.69 32.89 -4.00
N GLY A 633 15.39 32.62 -3.76
CA GLY A 633 14.87 31.29 -3.40
C GLY A 633 15.17 30.16 -4.41
N ARG A 634 15.26 28.93 -3.91
CA ARG A 634 15.56 27.67 -4.62
C ARG A 634 14.66 26.55 -4.13
N GLY A 635 15.17 25.66 -3.27
CA GLY A 635 14.41 24.57 -2.67
C GLY A 635 13.26 25.09 -1.82
N VAL A 636 12.22 24.27 -1.74
CA VAL A 636 11.00 24.52 -1.00
C VAL A 636 10.55 23.19 -0.42
N SER A 637 10.19 23.21 0.85
CA SER A 637 9.64 22.06 1.58
C SER A 637 8.37 22.50 2.32
N PHE A 638 7.37 21.63 2.33
CA PHE A 638 6.08 21.85 2.99
C PHE A 638 5.94 20.96 4.24
N GLY A 639 5.44 21.53 5.34
CA GLY A 639 5.24 20.85 6.62
C GLY A 639 4.39 21.69 7.57
N ASP A 640 3.78 21.07 8.56
CA ASP A 640 3.07 21.74 9.68
C ASP A 640 3.98 21.63 10.90
N TYR A 641 4.87 22.63 11.08
CA TYR A 641 6.01 22.51 12.00
C TYR A 641 5.69 22.93 13.44
N ASP A 642 4.65 23.73 13.64
CA ASP A 642 4.17 24.14 14.97
C ASP A 642 2.90 23.38 15.43
N LYS A 643 2.45 22.41 14.62
CA LYS A 643 1.36 21.46 14.90
C LYS A 643 -0.02 22.12 15.05
N ASP A 644 -0.23 23.28 14.44
CA ASP A 644 -1.53 23.97 14.44
C ASP A 644 -2.51 23.45 13.35
N GLY A 645 -1.95 22.78 12.33
CA GLY A 645 -2.67 22.01 11.32
C GLY A 645 -3.12 22.78 10.07
N ASP A 646 -2.60 23.98 9.83
CA ASP A 646 -2.34 24.40 8.45
C ASP A 646 -0.88 24.14 8.03
N VAL A 647 -0.54 24.42 6.77
CA VAL A 647 0.74 24.00 6.17
C VAL A 647 1.64 25.22 5.97
N ASP A 648 2.84 25.13 6.56
CA ASP A 648 3.92 26.10 6.47
C ASP A 648 4.86 25.81 5.29
N ILE A 649 5.76 26.75 5.04
CA ILE A 649 6.68 26.69 3.89
C ILE A 649 8.10 27.05 4.33
N LEU A 650 9.03 26.11 4.18
CA LEU A 650 10.47 26.38 4.24
C LEU A 650 10.96 26.71 2.83
N VAL A 651 11.66 27.83 2.65
CA VAL A 651 12.32 28.21 1.40
C VAL A 651 13.82 28.42 1.62
N ILE A 652 14.64 27.71 0.84
CA ILE A 652 16.10 27.83 0.86
C ILE A 652 16.52 28.91 -0.14
N ASN A 653 17.26 29.94 0.32
CA ASN A 653 17.65 31.07 -0.51
C ASN A 653 19.16 31.06 -0.81
N THR A 654 19.56 31.13 -2.08
CA THR A 654 20.98 31.09 -2.49
C THR A 654 21.74 32.33 -2.05
N GLY A 655 22.69 32.15 -1.12
CA GLY A 655 23.54 33.23 -0.59
C GLY A 655 22.89 34.07 0.49
N GLY A 656 21.59 33.86 0.75
CA GLY A 656 20.85 34.46 1.85
C GLY A 656 20.77 33.55 3.07
N ILE A 657 19.88 33.94 3.99
CA ILE A 657 19.35 33.09 5.06
C ILE A 657 18.08 32.39 4.55
N PRO A 658 17.64 31.25 5.09
CA PRO A 658 16.36 30.63 4.71
C PRO A 658 15.16 31.55 5.05
N SER A 659 13.99 31.19 4.52
CA SER A 659 12.70 31.77 4.90
C SER A 659 11.82 30.65 5.45
N LEU A 660 11.50 30.68 6.74
CA LEU A 660 10.46 29.85 7.34
C LEU A 660 9.19 30.70 7.38
N LEU A 661 8.21 30.33 6.56
CA LEU A 661 6.98 31.08 6.35
C LEU A 661 5.86 30.37 7.12
N ARG A 662 5.54 30.86 8.32
CA ARG A 662 4.39 30.35 9.08
C ARG A 662 3.10 30.75 8.37
N ASN A 663 2.19 29.81 8.23
CA ASN A 663 0.84 30.05 7.77
C ASN A 663 -0.02 30.51 8.96
N GLU A 664 -0.66 31.66 8.82
CA GLU A 664 -1.54 32.23 9.85
C GLU A 664 -2.98 32.20 9.36
N GLY A 665 -3.67 31.11 9.69
CA GLY A 665 -5.13 31.03 9.70
C GLY A 665 -5.76 30.16 8.63
N GLY A 666 -5.02 29.29 7.93
CA GLY A 666 -5.60 28.20 7.17
C GLY A 666 -6.43 27.27 8.07
N ASN A 667 -6.00 27.05 9.31
CA ASN A 667 -6.66 26.26 10.35
C ASN A 667 -7.99 26.86 10.89
N GLN A 668 -8.42 28.02 10.37
CA GLN A 668 -9.82 28.48 10.46
C GLN A 668 -10.77 27.48 9.80
N ASN A 669 -10.29 26.78 8.76
CA ASN A 669 -10.93 25.58 8.24
C ASN A 669 -10.46 24.33 9.01
N ASN A 670 -11.31 23.31 8.99
CA ASN A 670 -11.06 22.02 9.60
C ASN A 670 -10.04 21.26 8.74
N TRP A 671 -9.24 20.42 9.38
CA TRP A 671 -8.21 19.60 8.75
C TRP A 671 -8.22 18.17 9.34
N VAL A 672 -7.47 17.25 8.75
CA VAL A 672 -7.00 16.02 9.39
C VAL A 672 -5.56 15.79 8.94
N LYS A 673 -4.70 15.34 9.86
CA LYS A 673 -3.33 14.93 9.56
C LYS A 673 -3.28 13.41 9.54
N VAL A 674 -2.63 12.81 8.55
CA VAL A 674 -2.43 11.35 8.48
C VAL A 674 -0.95 11.05 8.64
N CYS A 675 -0.67 10.28 9.68
CA CYS A 675 0.67 10.01 10.19
C CYS A 675 0.97 8.53 9.90
N ILE A 676 1.91 8.23 9.00
CA ILE A 676 2.14 6.89 8.44
C ILE A 676 3.31 6.21 9.14
N ILE A 677 3.13 4.95 9.57
CA ILE A 677 4.16 4.13 10.24
C ILE A 677 4.20 2.75 9.55
N GLY A 678 5.18 2.55 8.68
CA GLY A 678 5.36 1.28 7.96
C GLY A 678 5.81 0.14 8.86
N ARG A 679 5.95 -1.05 8.27
CA ARG A 679 6.58 -2.23 8.89
C ARG A 679 7.32 -3.02 7.83
N GLU A 680 8.12 -4.00 8.24
CA GLU A 680 8.84 -5.01 7.42
C GLU A 680 8.09 -5.60 6.21
N SER A 681 6.77 -5.47 6.07
CA SER A 681 6.03 -5.87 4.87
C SER A 681 6.13 -4.85 3.72
N SER A 682 6.19 -3.55 4.02
CA SER A 682 6.64 -2.43 3.16
C SER A 682 7.99 -1.91 3.69
N ASN A 683 8.41 -0.70 3.34
CA ASN A 683 9.47 0.02 4.07
C ASN A 683 8.91 0.73 5.33
N ILE A 684 9.72 0.90 6.38
CA ILE A 684 9.28 1.50 7.66
C ILE A 684 8.91 2.98 7.50
N SER A 685 9.63 3.74 6.68
CA SER A 685 9.30 5.15 6.35
C SER A 685 7.92 5.32 5.67
N GLY A 686 7.33 4.24 5.14
CA GLY A 686 6.06 4.29 4.42
C GLY A 686 6.10 5.00 3.07
N ILE A 687 7.28 5.26 2.49
CA ILE A 687 7.43 5.87 1.17
C ILE A 687 6.75 5.00 0.11
N GLY A 688 5.98 5.63 -0.78
CA GLY A 688 5.09 4.96 -1.75
C GLY A 688 3.67 4.70 -1.23
N THR A 689 3.39 4.95 0.06
CA THR A 689 2.04 4.79 0.63
C THR A 689 1.07 5.82 0.05
N LYS A 690 -0.05 5.35 -0.49
CA LYS A 690 -1.16 6.19 -0.98
C LYS A 690 -2.23 6.35 0.10
N VAL A 691 -2.69 7.58 0.33
CA VAL A 691 -3.72 7.90 1.32
C VAL A 691 -4.90 8.60 0.66
N GLU A 692 -6.11 8.05 0.80
CA GLU A 692 -7.37 8.69 0.40
C GLU A 692 -8.15 9.19 1.62
N VAL A 693 -8.72 10.40 1.52
CA VAL A 693 -9.61 11.00 2.54
C VAL A 693 -10.96 11.33 1.91
N LYS A 694 -12.06 10.83 2.50
CA LYS A 694 -13.44 11.07 2.02
C LYS A 694 -14.30 11.71 3.12
N SER A 695 -14.90 12.87 2.85
CA SER A 695 -15.84 13.54 3.77
C SER A 695 -17.04 14.11 3.01
N GLY A 696 -18.18 13.42 3.08
CA GLY A 696 -19.33 13.68 2.24
C GLY A 696 -18.96 13.57 0.75
N ASN A 697 -19.01 14.70 0.03
CA ASN A 697 -18.61 14.80 -1.37
C ASN A 697 -17.15 15.27 -1.60
N LEU A 698 -16.40 15.58 -0.54
CA LEU A 698 -14.96 15.83 -0.64
C LEU A 698 -14.25 14.49 -0.74
N TRP A 699 -13.34 14.39 -1.70
CA TRP A 699 -12.41 13.29 -1.87
C TRP A 699 -11.04 13.89 -2.22
N GLN A 700 -10.00 13.39 -1.57
CA GLN A 700 -8.60 13.78 -1.77
C GLN A 700 -7.73 12.54 -1.76
N LYS A 701 -6.61 12.60 -2.48
CA LYS A 701 -5.56 11.58 -2.47
C LYS A 701 -4.18 12.25 -2.38
N LYS A 702 -3.30 11.72 -1.55
CA LYS A 702 -1.88 12.12 -1.42
C LYS A 702 -1.01 10.87 -1.29
N GLU A 703 0.29 11.02 -1.50
CA GLU A 703 1.28 9.94 -1.42
C GLU A 703 2.47 10.38 -0.57
N VAL A 704 3.05 9.46 0.22
CA VAL A 704 4.33 9.69 0.92
C VAL A 704 5.47 9.46 -0.07
N ARG A 705 6.44 10.38 -0.16
CA ARG A 705 7.51 10.39 -1.16
C ARG A 705 8.85 10.83 -0.56
N GLY A 706 9.94 10.21 -0.98
CA GLY A 706 11.32 10.63 -0.65
C GLY A 706 11.91 11.66 -1.62
N SER A 707 11.11 12.64 -2.08
CA SER A 707 11.56 13.83 -2.84
C SER A 707 10.37 14.72 -3.27
N SER A 708 10.62 16.02 -3.42
CA SER A 708 9.65 16.98 -3.97
C SER A 708 10.32 18.23 -4.56
N GLY A 709 9.81 18.73 -5.69
CA GLY A 709 10.22 20.01 -6.24
C GLY A 709 11.70 20.10 -6.62
N TYR A 710 12.38 21.16 -6.18
CA TYR A 710 13.79 21.44 -6.48
C TYR A 710 14.70 21.02 -5.32
N LEU A 711 15.33 19.85 -5.43
CA LEU A 711 16.39 19.37 -4.53
C LEU A 711 15.98 19.26 -3.04
N SER A 712 14.68 19.17 -2.79
CA SER A 712 14.05 19.25 -1.48
C SER A 712 13.17 18.03 -1.23
N GLU A 713 12.68 17.92 0.00
CA GLU A 713 11.76 16.87 0.43
C GLU A 713 10.72 17.47 1.38
N ASP A 714 9.45 17.07 1.20
CA ASP A 714 8.33 17.51 2.02
C ASP A 714 8.16 16.57 3.22
N ALA A 715 7.54 17.05 4.30
CA ALA A 715 7.29 16.22 5.47
C ALA A 715 6.41 15.00 5.14
N PHE A 716 6.78 13.82 5.66
CA PHE A 716 6.01 12.57 5.45
C PHE A 716 4.61 12.60 6.07
N GLN A 717 4.34 13.54 6.99
CA GLN A 717 3.03 13.74 7.62
C GLN A 717 2.05 14.41 6.63
N LEU A 718 1.01 13.69 6.20
CA LEU A 718 0.09 14.16 5.15
C LEU A 718 -1.09 14.96 5.73
N ASN A 719 -1.09 16.28 5.52
CA ASN A 719 -2.20 17.17 5.88
C ASN A 719 -3.32 17.18 4.82
N PHE A 720 -4.59 17.17 5.25
CA PHE A 720 -5.76 17.21 4.37
C PHE A 720 -6.79 18.23 4.88
N GLY A 721 -7.08 19.27 4.09
CA GLY A 721 -8.14 20.23 4.40
C GLY A 721 -9.54 19.62 4.27
N LEU A 722 -10.47 20.06 5.12
CA LEU A 722 -11.85 19.57 5.18
C LEU A 722 -12.89 20.70 4.99
N GLY A 723 -12.45 21.95 4.93
CA GLY A 723 -13.29 23.14 4.93
C GLY A 723 -14.08 23.24 6.24
N ASN A 724 -15.41 23.34 6.16
CA ASN A 724 -16.28 23.38 7.34
C ASN A 724 -16.69 21.98 7.89
N ARG A 725 -16.14 20.88 7.34
CA ARG A 725 -16.57 19.51 7.67
C ARG A 725 -15.89 19.03 8.96
N LYS A 726 -16.70 18.64 9.95
CA LYS A 726 -16.25 18.31 11.32
C LYS A 726 -15.77 16.86 11.52
N ARG A 727 -15.50 16.13 10.44
CA ARG A 727 -15.10 14.71 10.44
C ARG A 727 -14.76 14.23 9.04
N VAL A 728 -14.04 13.13 8.99
CA VAL A 728 -13.82 12.31 7.80
C VAL A 728 -14.66 11.04 7.91
N ASP A 729 -15.35 10.66 6.83
CA ASP A 729 -16.15 9.45 6.80
C ASP A 729 -15.28 8.20 6.60
N LEU A 730 -14.27 8.31 5.73
CA LEU A 730 -13.27 7.27 5.42
C LEU A 730 -11.88 7.90 5.26
N VAL A 731 -10.91 7.44 6.05
CA VAL A 731 -9.48 7.53 5.71
C VAL A 731 -9.05 6.14 5.25
N ARG A 732 -8.43 6.03 4.07
CA ARG A 732 -7.91 4.78 3.52
C ARG A 732 -6.42 4.93 3.28
N VAL A 733 -5.68 3.88 3.59
CA VAL A 733 -4.24 3.76 3.36
C VAL A 733 -4.01 2.53 2.48
N ILE A 734 -3.22 2.69 1.42
CA ILE A 734 -2.75 1.62 0.53
C ILE A 734 -1.22 1.65 0.61
N TRP A 735 -0.65 0.64 1.25
CA TRP A 735 0.78 0.50 1.48
C TRP A 735 1.53 0.00 0.22
N PRO A 736 2.86 0.23 0.10
CA PRO A 736 3.70 -0.32 -0.98
C PRO A 736 3.62 -1.85 -1.09
N SER A 737 3.43 -2.54 0.03
CA SER A 737 3.14 -3.98 0.12
C SER A 737 1.78 -4.39 -0.45
N GLY A 738 0.98 -3.44 -0.96
CA GLY A 738 -0.37 -3.63 -1.46
C GLY A 738 -1.44 -3.80 -0.38
N ILE A 739 -1.07 -3.77 0.91
CA ILE A 739 -2.02 -3.84 2.02
C ILE A 739 -2.93 -2.62 2.00
N ARG A 740 -4.25 -2.83 2.13
CA ARG A 740 -5.25 -1.75 2.16
C ARG A 740 -5.98 -1.72 3.49
N GLN A 741 -5.77 -0.64 4.24
CA GLN A 741 -6.38 -0.36 5.55
C GLN A 741 -7.36 0.81 5.47
N ALA A 742 -8.35 0.84 6.35
CA ALA A 742 -9.34 1.89 6.40
C ALA A 742 -9.78 2.23 7.83
N GLN A 743 -9.88 3.51 8.15
CA GLN A 743 -10.53 4.03 9.36
C GLN A 743 -11.82 4.76 9.00
N ALA A 744 -12.84 4.60 9.84
CA ALA A 744 -14.17 5.16 9.63
C ALA A 744 -14.43 6.27 10.66
N ASN A 745 -15.12 7.35 10.26
CA ASN A 745 -15.68 8.34 11.19
C ASN A 745 -14.64 9.03 12.11
N VAL A 746 -13.47 9.36 11.57
CA VAL A 746 -12.39 10.17 12.19
C VAL A 746 -12.89 11.60 12.44
N ALA A 747 -12.52 12.27 13.54
CA ALA A 747 -12.93 13.66 13.75
C ALA A 747 -12.02 14.63 12.98
N ALA A 748 -12.47 15.88 12.82
CA ALA A 748 -11.58 16.93 12.34
C ALA A 748 -10.64 17.39 13.45
N GLN A 749 -9.50 17.96 13.08
CA GLN A 749 -8.46 18.50 13.97
C GLN A 749 -7.79 17.40 14.82
N GLU A 750 -7.47 16.28 14.17
CA GLU A 750 -6.77 15.11 14.73
C GLU A 750 -5.59 14.71 13.81
N CYS A 751 -4.45 14.29 14.36
CA CYS A 751 -3.51 13.39 13.67
C CYS A 751 -4.02 11.96 13.87
N VAL A 752 -4.13 11.21 12.77
CA VAL A 752 -4.45 9.78 12.79
C VAL A 752 -3.22 8.99 12.38
N ALA A 753 -2.66 8.26 13.33
CA ALA A 753 -1.59 7.31 13.08
C ALA A 753 -2.13 6.03 12.43
N PHE A 754 -1.56 5.64 11.29
CA PHE A 754 -1.76 4.34 10.67
C PHE A 754 -0.47 3.54 10.77
N THR A 755 -0.51 2.46 11.55
CA THR A 755 0.54 1.44 11.51
C THR A 755 0.15 0.31 10.56
N GLU A 756 1.08 -0.16 9.74
CA GLU A 756 0.86 -1.27 8.82
C GLU A 756 0.45 -2.56 9.54
N LEU A 757 -0.52 -3.31 8.99
CA LEU A 757 -0.88 -4.64 9.48
C LEU A 757 0.10 -5.69 8.96
N GLY A 758 0.66 -6.52 9.85
CA GLY A 758 1.52 -7.63 9.45
C GLY A 758 0.81 -8.70 8.59
N LYS A 759 1.58 -9.41 7.77
CA LYS A 759 1.13 -10.53 6.93
C LYS A 759 0.42 -11.63 7.75
N LYS A 760 -0.58 -12.29 7.16
CA LYS A 760 -1.32 -13.40 7.78
C LYS A 760 -0.68 -14.75 7.43
N ALA A 761 -0.42 -15.54 8.46
CA ALA A 761 0.17 -16.88 8.43
C ALA A 761 -0.91 -18.01 8.41
N SER A 762 -0.63 -19.18 7.82
CA SER A 762 -1.41 -20.42 7.93
C SER A 762 -0.62 -21.71 7.64
N CYS A 763 -1.04 -22.80 8.27
CA CYS A 763 -0.41 -24.13 8.18
C CYS A 763 -0.52 -24.87 6.82
N PRO A 764 0.49 -25.68 6.46
CA PRO A 764 0.49 -26.54 5.27
C PRO A 764 -0.51 -27.71 5.32
N ILE A 765 -0.87 -28.26 4.15
CA ILE A 765 -1.93 -29.27 4.00
C ILE A 765 -1.42 -30.62 3.46
N LEU A 766 -1.88 -31.71 4.08
CA LEU A 766 -1.61 -33.10 3.67
C LEU A 766 -2.75 -33.71 2.85
N PHE A 767 -2.39 -34.33 1.73
CA PHE A 767 -3.26 -35.15 0.88
C PHE A 767 -2.71 -36.57 0.71
N SER A 768 -3.59 -37.58 0.60
CA SER A 768 -3.21 -38.99 0.38
C SER A 768 -4.01 -39.63 -0.76
N TRP A 769 -3.43 -40.65 -1.41
CA TRP A 769 -4.09 -41.38 -2.50
C TRP A 769 -5.06 -42.46 -1.98
N ASP A 770 -6.35 -42.31 -2.26
CA ASP A 770 -7.42 -43.21 -1.80
C ASP A 770 -7.65 -44.46 -2.67
N GLY A 771 -6.86 -44.62 -3.74
CA GLY A 771 -7.04 -45.64 -4.77
C GLY A 771 -7.56 -45.09 -6.10
N THR A 772 -8.24 -43.95 -6.08
CA THR A 772 -8.87 -43.30 -7.24
C THR A 772 -8.41 -41.86 -7.46
N ARG A 773 -8.17 -41.11 -6.39
CA ARG A 773 -7.75 -39.70 -6.41
C ARG A 773 -6.94 -39.36 -5.16
N TYR A 774 -6.36 -38.16 -5.14
CA TYR A 774 -5.87 -37.59 -3.88
C TYR A 774 -7.05 -37.00 -3.12
N GLN A 775 -7.17 -37.36 -1.84
CA GLN A 775 -8.14 -36.80 -0.90
C GLN A 775 -7.39 -35.97 0.14
N PHE A 776 -8.06 -34.95 0.66
CA PHE A 776 -7.59 -34.19 1.81
C PHE A 776 -7.52 -35.10 3.04
N VAL A 777 -6.42 -35.03 3.79
CA VAL A 777 -6.27 -35.68 5.10
C VAL A 777 -6.58 -34.65 6.18
N THR A 778 -5.67 -33.68 6.38
CA THR A 778 -5.76 -32.59 7.35
C THR A 778 -4.61 -31.58 7.11
N ASP A 779 -4.54 -30.48 7.85
CA ASP A 779 -3.37 -29.58 7.92
C ASP A 779 -2.32 -30.09 8.93
N PHE A 780 -1.12 -29.52 8.96
CA PHE A 780 -0.06 -29.94 9.89
C PHE A 780 0.93 -28.80 10.18
N LEU A 781 1.82 -28.98 11.15
CA LEU A 781 2.63 -27.95 11.82
C LEU A 781 1.82 -26.92 12.63
N GLY A 782 0.52 -27.15 12.82
CA GLY A 782 -0.37 -26.26 13.59
C GLY A 782 -0.13 -26.23 15.11
N ALA A 783 0.95 -26.82 15.59
CA ALA A 783 1.46 -26.66 16.96
C ALA A 783 2.92 -26.15 17.00
N GLY A 784 3.57 -26.01 15.85
CA GLY A 784 5.00 -25.74 15.70
C GLY A 784 5.36 -24.28 15.45
N PHE A 785 4.47 -23.32 15.76
CA PHE A 785 4.68 -21.91 15.42
C PHE A 785 5.97 -21.34 16.02
N ILE A 786 6.85 -20.83 15.17
CA ILE A 786 8.02 -20.05 15.57
C ILE A 786 7.60 -18.57 15.56
N GLY A 787 7.81 -17.86 16.67
CA GLY A 787 7.57 -16.40 16.75
C GLY A 787 6.10 -15.97 16.90
N LEU A 788 5.15 -16.88 17.12
CA LEU A 788 3.75 -16.50 17.39
C LEU A 788 3.67 -15.65 18.68
N TRP A 789 3.18 -14.42 18.56
CA TRP A 789 3.11 -13.47 19.67
C TRP A 789 1.91 -13.77 20.58
N LEU A 790 2.12 -13.76 21.90
CA LEU A 790 1.06 -14.02 22.89
C LEU A 790 0.70 -12.76 23.69
N THR A 791 1.70 -12.12 24.31
CA THR A 791 1.58 -10.86 25.06
C THR A 791 2.92 -10.11 24.98
N PRO A 792 3.05 -8.83 25.41
CA PRO A 792 4.32 -8.11 25.33
C PRO A 792 5.46 -8.85 26.02
N GLY A 793 6.55 -9.10 25.28
CA GLY A 793 7.70 -9.87 25.75
C GLY A 793 7.50 -11.40 25.81
N GLN A 794 6.37 -11.93 25.33
CA GLN A 794 6.08 -13.37 25.33
C GLN A 794 5.67 -13.87 23.95
N HIS A 795 6.38 -14.89 23.49
CA HIS A 795 6.06 -15.67 22.30
C HIS A 795 5.71 -17.11 22.70
N TYR A 796 4.88 -17.76 21.89
CA TYR A 796 4.55 -19.16 22.04
C TYR A 796 5.80 -20.03 21.87
N TYR A 797 5.93 -21.05 22.72
CA TYR A 797 6.98 -22.05 22.58
C TYR A 797 6.46 -23.15 21.65
N PRO A 798 7.11 -23.48 20.53
CA PRO A 798 6.59 -24.48 19.59
C PRO A 798 6.60 -25.89 20.17
N ASP A 799 5.60 -26.70 19.79
CA ASP A 799 5.67 -28.15 19.88
C ASP A 799 6.44 -28.68 18.65
N PRO A 800 7.64 -29.26 18.83
CA PRO A 800 8.47 -29.70 17.71
C PRO A 800 7.99 -31.00 17.06
N THR A 801 6.82 -31.56 17.42
CA THR A 801 6.37 -32.85 16.90
C THR A 801 4.84 -33.00 16.85
N GLU A 802 4.30 -33.32 15.66
CA GLU A 802 2.87 -33.60 15.47
C GLU A 802 2.64 -35.00 14.84
N TYR A 803 1.56 -35.68 15.25
CA TYR A 803 1.20 -37.04 14.85
C TYR A 803 -0.17 -37.11 14.15
N ILE A 804 -0.15 -37.16 12.83
CA ILE A 804 -1.36 -37.20 11.99
C ILE A 804 -1.86 -38.65 11.80
N LYS A 805 -3.14 -38.92 12.09
CA LYS A 805 -3.83 -40.15 11.67
C LYS A 805 -4.26 -40.04 10.20
N ILE A 806 -3.82 -40.97 9.36
CA ILE A 806 -4.36 -41.18 8.01
C ILE A 806 -5.30 -42.38 8.04
N ASP A 807 -6.60 -42.17 7.85
CA ASP A 807 -7.58 -43.26 7.93
C ASP A 807 -7.38 -44.31 6.82
N ARG A 808 -7.68 -45.59 7.14
CA ARG A 808 -7.46 -46.77 6.27
C ARG A 808 -8.09 -46.69 4.87
N HIS A 809 -9.07 -45.81 4.69
CA HIS A 809 -9.77 -45.60 3.42
C HIS A 809 -9.13 -44.50 2.54
N LEU A 810 -8.31 -43.62 3.13
CA LEU A 810 -7.62 -42.52 2.44
C LEU A 810 -6.22 -42.92 1.95
N LEU A 811 -5.67 -44.05 2.39
CA LEU A 811 -4.32 -44.50 2.06
C LEU A 811 -4.33 -45.88 1.37
N ARG A 812 -4.26 -45.87 0.04
CA ARG A 812 -4.11 -47.07 -0.80
C ARG A 812 -2.79 -47.04 -1.60
N PRO A 813 -2.22 -48.21 -1.94
CA PRO A 813 -1.06 -48.25 -2.82
C PRO A 813 -1.42 -47.78 -4.24
N LYS A 814 -0.44 -47.12 -4.88
CA LYS A 814 -0.46 -46.68 -6.27
C LYS A 814 0.84 -47.14 -6.91
N ASN A 815 0.76 -48.12 -7.80
CA ASN A 815 1.94 -48.79 -8.38
C ASN A 815 2.89 -49.29 -7.28
N ASP A 816 2.35 -50.07 -6.35
CA ASP A 816 3.04 -50.68 -5.19
C ASP A 816 3.72 -49.69 -4.22
N LYS A 817 3.33 -48.41 -4.25
CA LYS A 817 3.82 -47.37 -3.33
C LYS A 817 2.66 -46.58 -2.72
N TYR A 818 2.76 -46.24 -1.44
CA TYR A 818 1.90 -45.20 -0.87
C TYR A 818 2.31 -43.83 -1.42
N SER A 819 1.33 -42.97 -1.70
CA SER A 819 1.56 -41.66 -2.29
C SER A 819 0.83 -40.59 -1.50
N LEU A 820 1.62 -39.69 -0.94
CA LEU A 820 1.24 -38.56 -0.12
C LEU A 820 1.67 -37.27 -0.84
N ARG A 821 0.99 -36.16 -0.58
CA ARG A 821 1.35 -34.84 -1.07
C ARG A 821 1.18 -33.83 0.04
N LEU A 822 2.27 -33.15 0.37
CA LEU A 822 2.27 -31.97 1.20
C LEU A 822 2.11 -30.78 0.24
N VAL A 823 1.29 -29.82 0.60
CA VAL A 823 1.00 -28.62 -0.20
C VAL A 823 0.96 -27.45 0.76
N GLU A 824 1.95 -26.57 0.67
CA GLU A 824 1.86 -25.25 1.29
C GLU A 824 1.02 -24.34 0.38
N LEU A 825 0.14 -23.52 0.96
CA LEU A 825 -0.85 -22.71 0.23
C LEU A 825 -0.80 -21.20 0.53
N MET A 826 -0.08 -20.77 1.56
CA MET A 826 0.01 -19.37 1.99
C MET A 826 1.43 -18.80 2.02
N GLU A 827 2.43 -19.55 1.53
CA GLU A 827 3.84 -19.19 1.35
C GLU A 827 4.62 -19.06 2.66
N GLU A 828 4.34 -19.96 3.61
CA GLU A 828 5.21 -20.15 4.77
C GLU A 828 6.48 -20.94 4.42
N VAL A 829 7.55 -20.70 5.20
CA VAL A 829 8.76 -21.54 5.17
C VAL A 829 8.60 -22.68 6.18
N ASP A 830 8.10 -23.82 5.71
CA ASP A 830 8.00 -25.03 6.51
C ASP A 830 9.38 -25.60 6.89
N TYR A 831 9.66 -25.68 8.19
CA TYR A 831 10.85 -26.38 8.72
C TYR A 831 10.46 -27.72 9.35
N PHE A 832 11.04 -28.82 8.86
CA PHE A 832 10.95 -30.13 9.51
C PHE A 832 12.24 -30.93 9.31
N ASP A 833 12.82 -31.43 10.40
CA ASP A 833 14.02 -32.28 10.38
C ASP A 833 13.72 -33.70 9.85
N GLU A 834 12.51 -34.20 10.10
CA GLU A 834 12.15 -35.60 9.84
C GLU A 834 10.66 -35.79 9.56
N VAL A 835 10.32 -36.61 8.56
CA VAL A 835 8.94 -37.05 8.28
C VAL A 835 8.90 -38.57 8.24
N LYS A 836 8.00 -39.17 9.03
CA LYS A 836 7.84 -40.64 9.15
C LYS A 836 6.41 -41.07 8.85
N LEU A 837 6.28 -42.17 8.11
CA LEU A 837 5.00 -42.88 7.93
C LEU A 837 5.00 -44.18 8.76
N TYR A 838 4.17 -44.21 9.80
CA TYR A 838 3.96 -45.41 10.61
C TYR A 838 2.77 -46.22 10.06
N VAL A 839 3.01 -47.47 9.68
CA VAL A 839 1.96 -48.42 9.30
C VAL A 839 1.75 -49.36 10.48
N ILE A 840 0.55 -49.37 11.04
CA ILE A 840 0.21 -50.11 12.27
C ILE A 840 -0.79 -51.19 11.89
N ASP A 841 -0.39 -52.46 12.09
CA ASP A 841 -1.27 -53.61 11.93
C ASP A 841 -2.06 -53.85 13.22
N HIS A 842 -3.36 -54.08 13.11
CA HIS A 842 -4.25 -54.28 14.26
C HIS A 842 -5.51 -55.10 13.88
N PRO A 843 -6.19 -55.75 14.84
CA PRO A 843 -7.45 -56.45 14.59
C PRO A 843 -8.53 -55.51 14.01
N GLU A 844 -9.44 -56.05 13.20
CA GLU A 844 -10.49 -55.24 12.54
C GLU A 844 -11.49 -54.59 13.52
N ASP A 845 -11.63 -55.14 14.74
CA ASP A 845 -12.48 -54.60 15.81
C ASP A 845 -11.76 -53.60 16.73
N VAL A 846 -10.58 -53.13 16.34
CA VAL A 846 -9.76 -52.15 17.05
C VAL A 846 -9.69 -50.86 16.23
N GLU A 847 -9.76 -49.72 16.90
CA GLU A 847 -9.37 -48.42 16.35
C GLU A 847 -8.10 -47.90 17.04
N ILE A 848 -7.34 -47.08 16.31
CA ILE A 848 -6.13 -46.42 16.82
C ILE A 848 -6.25 -44.91 16.73
N TYR A 849 -5.70 -44.20 17.71
CA TYR A 849 -5.68 -42.73 17.75
C TYR A 849 -4.34 -42.21 18.32
N PRO A 850 -3.74 -41.17 17.72
CA PRO A 850 -2.60 -40.48 18.32
C PRO A 850 -3.04 -39.68 19.55
N ASN A 851 -2.11 -39.49 20.49
CA ASN A 851 -2.23 -38.57 21.61
C ASN A 851 -1.93 -37.13 21.16
N GLU A 852 -2.66 -36.63 20.15
CA GLU A 852 -2.41 -35.34 19.51
C GLU A 852 -3.37 -34.24 20.00
N ARG A 853 -2.89 -33.01 20.18
CA ARG A 853 -3.65 -31.78 20.53
C ARG A 853 -2.72 -30.58 20.67
N LEU A 854 -3.20 -29.38 20.32
CA LEU A 854 -2.55 -28.13 20.68
C LEU A 854 -2.77 -27.82 22.17
N LEU A 855 -1.71 -27.41 22.87
CA LEU A 855 -1.72 -26.95 24.26
C LEU A 855 -1.22 -25.50 24.31
N MET A 856 -1.56 -24.74 25.34
CA MET A 856 -1.05 -23.37 25.52
C MET A 856 0.42 -23.32 25.96
N ALA A 857 0.90 -24.35 26.65
CA ALA A 857 2.24 -24.40 27.22
C ALA A 857 2.72 -25.85 27.41
N PRO A 858 4.04 -26.09 27.48
CA PRO A 858 4.58 -27.42 27.78
C PRO A 858 4.20 -27.87 29.20
N PRO A 859 4.09 -29.18 29.48
CA PRO A 859 4.62 -30.29 28.69
C PRO A 859 3.71 -30.76 27.54
N TRP A 860 4.30 -30.86 26.36
CA TRP A 860 3.66 -31.33 25.14
C TRP A 860 3.12 -32.77 25.21
N PRO A 861 2.10 -33.12 24.38
CA PRO A 861 1.56 -34.46 24.33
C PRO A 861 2.64 -35.49 23.93
N LYS A 862 3.01 -36.36 24.86
CA LYS A 862 3.99 -37.42 24.56
C LYS A 862 3.46 -38.36 23.49
N TYR A 863 4.32 -38.76 22.55
CA TYR A 863 4.00 -39.79 21.56
C TYR A 863 3.41 -41.03 22.22
N HIS A 864 2.15 -41.29 21.93
CA HIS A 864 1.42 -42.47 22.37
C HIS A 864 0.33 -42.79 21.37
N ILE A 865 0.19 -44.07 21.03
CA ILE A 865 -0.92 -44.57 20.21
C ILE A 865 -1.93 -45.21 21.15
N HIS A 866 -3.09 -44.58 21.27
CA HIS A 866 -4.23 -45.15 21.97
C HIS A 866 -4.85 -46.26 21.11
N VAL A 867 -4.82 -47.48 21.62
CA VAL A 867 -5.47 -48.66 21.04
C VAL A 867 -6.80 -48.85 21.77
N VAL A 868 -7.92 -48.77 21.05
CA VAL A 868 -9.27 -48.75 21.64
C VAL A 868 -10.22 -49.75 20.98
N LYS A 869 -11.15 -50.27 21.79
CA LYS A 869 -12.33 -51.03 21.37
C LYS A 869 -13.58 -50.33 21.90
N ASP A 870 -14.74 -50.70 21.36
CA ASP A 870 -16.07 -50.26 21.85
C ASP A 870 -16.24 -48.73 21.90
N VAL A 871 -15.62 -48.00 20.96
CA VAL A 871 -15.77 -46.55 20.81
C VAL A 871 -17.24 -46.23 20.52
N ARG A 872 -17.88 -45.52 21.46
CA ARG A 872 -19.30 -45.16 21.43
C ARG A 872 -19.48 -43.65 21.68
N PRO A 873 -20.53 -43.02 21.12
CA PRO A 873 -20.89 -41.66 21.52
C PRO A 873 -21.33 -41.61 23.00
N PRO A 874 -21.36 -40.41 23.63
CA PRO A 874 -22.00 -40.22 24.93
C PRO A 874 -23.48 -40.63 24.89
N VAL A 875 -24.06 -40.96 26.05
CA VAL A 875 -25.48 -41.34 26.16
C VAL A 875 -26.42 -40.13 26.15
N ALA A 876 -25.91 -38.96 26.55
CA ALA A 876 -26.56 -37.66 26.42
C ALA A 876 -25.50 -36.56 26.27
N ALA A 877 -25.85 -35.45 25.61
CA ALA A 877 -25.00 -34.28 25.50
C ALA A 877 -25.85 -33.01 25.43
N VAL A 878 -25.56 -32.03 26.29
CA VAL A 878 -26.27 -30.74 26.31
C VAL A 878 -25.31 -29.57 26.29
N ASP A 879 -25.70 -28.49 25.61
CA ASP A 879 -25.00 -27.20 25.70
C ASP A 879 -25.39 -26.43 26.98
N ASP A 880 -24.73 -25.30 27.23
CA ASP A 880 -24.97 -24.42 28.38
C ASP A 880 -26.34 -23.72 28.37
N TRP A 881 -27.06 -23.75 27.25
CA TRP A 881 -28.45 -23.34 27.13
C TRP A 881 -29.45 -24.49 27.35
N GLY A 882 -28.98 -25.72 27.51
CA GLY A 882 -29.78 -26.91 27.74
C GLY A 882 -30.38 -27.55 26.48
N ASN A 883 -29.87 -27.23 25.29
CA ASN A 883 -30.26 -27.91 24.05
C ASN A 883 -29.59 -29.28 23.95
N ASP A 884 -30.32 -30.29 23.45
CA ASP A 884 -29.72 -31.59 23.10
C ASP A 884 -28.86 -31.45 21.84
N ILE A 885 -27.55 -31.65 22.00
CA ILE A 885 -26.55 -31.60 20.92
C ILE A 885 -26.01 -32.99 20.55
N LEU A 886 -26.50 -34.07 21.17
CA LEU A 886 -26.07 -35.44 20.85
C LEU A 886 -26.22 -35.78 19.34
N PRO A 887 -27.27 -35.33 18.62
CA PRO A 887 -27.36 -35.54 17.18
C PRO A 887 -26.24 -34.89 16.36
N LEU A 888 -25.61 -33.82 16.87
CA LEU A 888 -24.52 -33.09 16.22
C LEU A 888 -23.16 -33.76 16.48
N ILE A 889 -22.91 -34.26 17.69
CA ILE A 889 -21.58 -34.79 18.06
C ILE A 889 -21.44 -36.31 17.92
N SER A 890 -22.52 -37.04 17.72
CA SER A 890 -22.51 -38.52 17.65
C SER A 890 -22.00 -39.10 16.32
N LYS A 891 -21.72 -38.26 15.31
CA LYS A 891 -21.29 -38.69 13.96
C LYS A 891 -20.22 -37.76 13.40
N ARG A 892 -19.32 -38.30 12.56
CA ARG A 892 -18.35 -37.51 11.77
C ARG A 892 -18.96 -37.09 10.43
N ASP A 893 -20.08 -36.39 10.44
CA ASP A 893 -20.76 -35.89 9.23
C ASP A 893 -20.48 -34.40 8.92
N ARG A 894 -19.63 -33.76 9.73
CA ARG A 894 -19.24 -32.34 9.70
C ARG A 894 -20.33 -31.36 10.13
N ASN A 895 -21.42 -31.83 10.71
CA ASN A 895 -22.28 -31.00 11.54
C ASN A 895 -21.64 -30.92 12.93
N TYR A 896 -21.63 -29.73 13.53
CA TYR A 896 -21.05 -29.48 14.86
C TYR A 896 -21.94 -28.47 15.61
N PRO A 897 -21.87 -28.41 16.96
CA PRO A 897 -22.37 -27.26 17.71
C PRO A 897 -21.65 -25.99 17.23
N THR A 898 -22.40 -24.95 16.87
CA THR A 898 -21.87 -23.68 16.33
C THR A 898 -22.68 -22.45 16.81
N ASN A 899 -23.59 -22.67 17.76
CA ASN A 899 -24.48 -21.64 18.31
C ASN A 899 -23.77 -20.71 19.32
N PHE A 900 -22.59 -21.08 19.83
CA PHE A 900 -21.78 -20.26 20.74
C PHE A 900 -21.27 -18.96 20.10
N ARG A 901 -21.19 -17.90 20.91
CA ARG A 901 -20.87 -16.55 20.44
C ARG A 901 -19.37 -16.37 20.28
N LEU A 902 -18.90 -16.44 19.04
CA LEU A 902 -17.56 -16.03 18.65
C LEU A 902 -17.38 -14.52 18.83
N PHE A 903 -16.19 -14.08 19.21
CA PHE A 903 -15.82 -12.69 19.06
C PHE A 903 -15.52 -12.40 17.56
N PRO A 904 -15.98 -11.27 17.01
CA PRO A 904 -15.71 -10.92 15.62
C PRO A 904 -14.24 -10.53 15.42
N PHE A 905 -13.82 -10.33 14.17
CA PHE A 905 -12.56 -9.67 13.86
C PHE A 905 -12.44 -8.34 14.65
N PRO A 906 -11.30 -8.05 15.32
CA PRO A 906 -10.00 -8.69 15.15
C PRO A 906 -9.69 -9.93 16.01
N TYR A 907 -10.55 -10.31 16.97
CA TYR A 907 -10.28 -11.38 17.95
C TYR A 907 -10.43 -12.81 17.40
N ILE A 908 -9.76 -13.11 16.28
CA ILE A 908 -9.74 -14.45 15.69
C ILE A 908 -9.22 -15.46 16.72
N GLY A 909 -9.96 -16.56 16.91
CA GLY A 909 -9.65 -17.59 17.91
C GLY A 909 -10.31 -17.40 19.28
N TYR A 910 -11.07 -16.32 19.50
CA TYR A 910 -11.74 -16.05 20.77
C TYR A 910 -13.27 -16.26 20.68
N ALA A 911 -13.85 -16.78 21.77
CA ALA A 911 -15.30 -16.90 21.95
C ALA A 911 -15.70 -16.48 23.37
N GLU A 912 -16.97 -16.11 23.57
CA GLU A 912 -17.56 -16.04 24.91
C GLU A 912 -17.50 -17.42 25.57
N THR A 913 -17.35 -17.46 26.91
CA THR A 913 -17.26 -18.71 27.64
C THR A 913 -18.51 -19.55 27.42
N HIS A 914 -18.31 -20.72 26.81
CA HIS A 914 -19.34 -21.71 26.50
C HIS A 914 -18.98 -23.05 27.15
N SER A 915 -19.95 -23.93 27.37
CA SER A 915 -19.68 -25.27 27.91
C SER A 915 -20.63 -26.33 27.38
N ILE A 916 -20.14 -27.57 27.33
CA ILE A 916 -20.87 -28.75 26.85
C ILE A 916 -20.80 -29.84 27.91
N VAL A 917 -21.95 -30.26 28.44
CA VAL A 917 -22.01 -31.39 29.38
C VAL A 917 -22.22 -32.69 28.61
N LEU A 918 -21.29 -33.63 28.75
CA LEU A 918 -21.38 -34.98 28.17
C LEU A 918 -21.65 -36.01 29.27
N ASP A 919 -22.66 -36.86 29.09
CA ASP A 919 -22.87 -38.06 29.88
C ASP A 919 -22.24 -39.27 29.17
N LEU A 920 -21.21 -39.87 29.76
CA LEU A 920 -20.47 -40.99 29.17
C LEU A 920 -21.11 -42.37 29.48
N GLY A 921 -22.19 -42.38 30.27
CA GLY A 921 -22.86 -43.57 30.78
C GLY A 921 -22.05 -44.33 31.83
N ASP A 922 -22.46 -45.57 32.14
CA ASP A 922 -21.71 -46.41 33.07
C ASP A 922 -20.33 -46.79 32.50
N LEU A 923 -19.29 -46.46 33.28
CA LEU A 923 -17.88 -46.76 33.04
C LEU A 923 -17.23 -47.50 34.22
N SER A 924 -18.00 -47.98 35.20
CA SER A 924 -17.49 -48.61 36.44
C SER A 924 -16.61 -49.85 36.21
N GLY A 925 -16.78 -50.53 35.07
CA GLY A 925 -15.94 -51.66 34.64
C GLY A 925 -14.74 -51.29 33.74
N ALA A 926 -14.55 -50.02 33.40
CA ALA A 926 -13.53 -49.60 32.44
C ALA A 926 -12.13 -49.53 33.08
N LYS A 927 -11.14 -50.19 32.45
CA LYS A 927 -9.72 -50.14 32.89
C LYS A 927 -8.96 -48.91 32.40
N LYS A 928 -9.49 -48.23 31.40
CA LYS A 928 -8.96 -47.02 30.78
C LYS A 928 -10.13 -46.26 30.18
N ILE A 929 -10.22 -44.96 30.44
CA ILE A 929 -11.28 -44.09 29.92
C ILE A 929 -10.63 -43.07 29.00
N LEU A 930 -11.02 -43.05 27.73
CA LEU A 930 -10.47 -42.15 26.73
C LEU A 930 -11.60 -41.35 26.08
N LEU A 931 -11.53 -40.03 26.21
CA LEU A 931 -12.38 -39.14 25.43
C LEU A 931 -11.70 -38.91 24.07
N VAL A 932 -12.43 -39.23 22.99
CA VAL A 932 -11.96 -39.08 21.60
C VAL A 932 -12.82 -38.03 20.93
N MET A 933 -12.23 -36.90 20.58
CA MET A 933 -12.95 -35.75 20.01
C MET A 933 -12.46 -35.50 18.58
N HIS A 934 -13.40 -35.39 17.64
CA HIS A 934 -13.12 -35.06 16.25
C HIS A 934 -13.78 -33.74 15.91
N GLY A 935 -12.99 -32.80 15.39
CA GLY A 935 -13.43 -31.45 15.12
C GLY A 935 -12.28 -30.60 14.60
N TRP A 936 -12.55 -29.31 14.46
CA TRP A 936 -11.62 -28.30 13.97
C TRP A 936 -11.86 -27.02 14.78
N THR A 937 -10.86 -26.14 14.87
CA THR A 937 -11.02 -24.84 15.51
C THR A 937 -10.22 -23.79 14.73
N ASP A 938 -10.84 -22.65 14.44
CA ASP A 938 -10.07 -21.42 14.24
C ASP A 938 -9.51 -21.04 15.61
N TYR A 939 -8.21 -21.18 15.78
CA TYR A 939 -7.49 -20.84 17.01
C TYR A 939 -6.87 -19.43 16.90
N TRP A 940 -6.28 -18.96 17.99
CA TRP A 940 -5.73 -17.61 18.11
C TRP A 940 -4.50 -17.38 17.22
N ASN A 941 -4.31 -16.13 16.80
CA ASN A 941 -3.12 -15.68 16.08
C ASN A 941 -2.55 -14.38 16.68
N SER A 942 -1.35 -13.97 16.26
CA SER A 942 -0.68 -12.75 16.78
C SER A 942 -1.58 -11.51 16.72
N THR A 943 -2.39 -11.35 15.66
CA THR A 943 -3.34 -10.24 15.53
C THR A 943 -4.41 -10.30 16.60
N GLY A 944 -5.11 -11.43 16.74
CA GLY A 944 -6.18 -11.62 17.74
C GLY A 944 -5.65 -11.44 19.16
N ASN A 945 -4.46 -11.96 19.45
CA ASN A 945 -3.78 -11.80 20.73
C ASN A 945 -3.44 -10.32 21.02
N PHE A 946 -2.93 -9.57 20.04
CA PHE A 946 -2.57 -8.16 20.22
C PHE A 946 -3.79 -7.31 20.62
N PHE A 947 -4.91 -7.46 19.92
CA PHE A 947 -6.14 -6.76 20.26
C PHE A 947 -6.73 -7.25 21.58
N ALA A 948 -6.78 -8.57 21.82
CA ALA A 948 -7.24 -9.13 23.09
C ALA A 948 -6.42 -8.59 24.28
N TYR A 949 -5.09 -8.48 24.15
CA TYR A 949 -4.23 -7.88 25.17
C TYR A 949 -4.59 -6.40 25.43
N HIS A 950 -4.76 -5.59 24.37
CA HIS A 950 -5.11 -4.17 24.49
C HIS A 950 -6.44 -3.97 25.21
N ASP A 951 -7.42 -4.84 24.94
CA ASP A 951 -8.76 -4.81 25.54
C ASP A 951 -8.86 -5.59 26.88
N GLY A 952 -7.73 -6.07 27.42
CA GLY A 952 -7.67 -6.78 28.70
C GLY A 952 -8.34 -8.16 28.72
N MET A 953 -8.54 -8.77 27.55
CA MET A 953 -9.14 -10.09 27.37
C MET A 953 -8.09 -11.19 27.52
N PRO A 954 -8.15 -12.04 28.57
CA PRO A 954 -7.20 -13.13 28.73
C PRO A 954 -7.46 -14.25 27.72
N LEU A 955 -6.38 -14.86 27.22
CA LEU A 955 -6.46 -16.10 26.47
C LEU A 955 -6.64 -17.27 27.42
N ILE A 956 -7.71 -18.06 27.23
CA ILE A 956 -8.10 -19.16 28.14
C ILE A 956 -8.21 -20.45 27.32
N ALA A 957 -7.44 -21.47 27.69
CA ALA A 957 -7.55 -22.81 27.11
C ALA A 957 -8.90 -23.46 27.48
N PRO A 958 -9.43 -24.37 26.63
CA PRO A 958 -10.43 -25.32 27.06
C PRO A 958 -9.94 -26.12 28.29
N TYR A 959 -10.81 -26.26 29.28
CA TYR A 959 -10.56 -27.00 30.52
C TYR A 959 -11.70 -27.99 30.77
N LEU A 960 -11.42 -29.07 31.50
CA LEU A 960 -12.40 -30.13 31.76
C LEU A 960 -12.75 -30.24 33.25
N GLN A 961 -14.05 -30.29 33.53
CA GLN A 961 -14.62 -30.45 34.86
C GLN A 961 -15.34 -31.81 35.01
N VAL A 962 -15.35 -32.32 36.25
CA VAL A 962 -16.12 -33.51 36.67
C VAL A 962 -16.95 -33.20 37.90
N VAL A 963 -17.92 -34.07 38.22
CA VAL A 963 -18.80 -33.91 39.38
C VAL A 963 -18.11 -34.39 40.67
N ASP A 964 -18.02 -33.50 41.67
CA ASP A 964 -17.49 -33.79 43.00
C ASP A 964 -18.51 -34.48 43.93
N LYS A 965 -18.07 -34.88 45.12
CA LYS A 965 -18.91 -35.57 46.12
C LYS A 965 -20.10 -34.75 46.65
N ASN A 966 -20.15 -33.45 46.36
CA ASN A 966 -21.22 -32.53 46.74
C ASN A 966 -22.16 -32.21 45.55
N GLY A 967 -21.89 -32.76 44.36
CA GLY A 967 -22.64 -32.48 43.12
C GLY A 967 -22.16 -31.23 42.36
N ASN A 968 -21.01 -30.65 42.74
CA ASN A 968 -20.46 -29.46 42.07
C ASN A 968 -19.50 -29.84 40.95
N TRP A 969 -19.45 -29.03 39.89
CA TRP A 969 -18.41 -29.11 38.87
C TRP A 969 -17.06 -28.67 39.42
N LYS A 970 -16.03 -29.49 39.22
CA LYS A 970 -14.66 -29.18 39.62
C LYS A 970 -13.69 -29.48 38.47
N THR A 971 -12.87 -28.48 38.12
CA THR A 971 -11.80 -28.63 37.13
C THR A 971 -10.79 -29.70 37.59
N VAL A 972 -10.44 -30.61 36.68
CA VAL A 972 -9.46 -31.69 36.89
C VAL A 972 -8.39 -31.75 35.80
N ILE A 973 -8.57 -30.93 34.75
CA ILE A 973 -7.61 -30.69 33.66
C ILE A 973 -7.76 -29.20 33.29
N GLU A 974 -6.74 -28.38 33.59
CA GLU A 974 -6.76 -26.91 33.37
C GLU A 974 -6.50 -26.51 31.91
N ASP A 975 -5.73 -27.31 31.19
CA ASP A 975 -5.56 -27.22 29.74
C ASP A 975 -5.76 -28.63 29.17
N MET A 976 -6.92 -28.85 28.55
CA MET A 976 -7.24 -30.11 27.88
C MET A 976 -6.80 -30.14 26.42
N GLY A 977 -6.30 -29.01 25.91
CA GLY A 977 -6.00 -28.76 24.51
C GLY A 977 -7.20 -28.81 23.58
N TYR A 978 -6.92 -28.67 22.29
CA TYR A 978 -7.92 -28.66 21.21
C TYR A 978 -7.28 -29.08 19.87
N PRO A 979 -8.08 -29.37 18.82
CA PRO A 979 -7.54 -29.72 17.50
C PRO A 979 -6.88 -28.51 16.83
N ALA A 980 -5.58 -28.61 16.50
CA ALA A 980 -4.88 -27.57 15.75
C ALA A 980 -5.42 -27.41 14.32
N GLY A 981 -6.23 -26.38 14.07
CA GLY A 981 -6.65 -25.97 12.74
C GLY A 981 -7.77 -26.81 12.14
N LEU A 982 -7.54 -27.35 10.94
CA LEU A 982 -8.52 -28.10 10.16
C LEU A 982 -8.90 -29.44 10.84
N PRO A 983 -9.94 -30.17 10.34
CA PRO A 983 -10.48 -31.34 11.05
C PRO A 983 -9.43 -32.41 11.42
N LYS A 984 -9.25 -32.60 12.72
CA LYS A 984 -8.35 -33.59 13.34
C LYS A 984 -9.10 -34.37 14.42
N THR A 985 -8.46 -35.43 14.92
CA THR A 985 -8.95 -36.16 16.10
C THR A 985 -7.94 -36.01 17.22
N MET A 986 -8.35 -35.36 18.30
CA MET A 986 -7.59 -35.31 19.54
C MET A 986 -8.05 -36.42 20.50
N THR A 987 -7.19 -36.77 21.46
CA THR A 987 -7.55 -37.69 22.54
C THR A 987 -7.16 -37.14 23.90
N LEU A 988 -7.94 -37.51 24.92
CA LEU A 988 -7.76 -37.07 26.30
C LEU A 988 -8.03 -38.23 27.26
N ASP A 989 -7.02 -38.57 28.07
CA ASP A 989 -7.09 -39.69 29.02
C ASP A 989 -7.79 -39.23 30.31
N LEU A 990 -8.97 -39.80 30.57
CA LEU A 990 -9.80 -39.51 31.75
C LEU A 990 -9.65 -40.58 32.84
N THR A 991 -8.74 -41.53 32.66
CA THR A 991 -8.43 -42.53 33.69
C THR A 991 -8.00 -41.82 34.98
N ASP A 992 -8.59 -42.23 36.11
CA ASP A 992 -8.38 -41.63 37.45
C ASP A 992 -8.75 -40.13 37.58
N LYS A 993 -9.51 -39.56 36.64
CA LYS A 993 -9.96 -38.14 36.71
C LYS A 993 -11.29 -37.92 37.42
N PHE A 994 -12.16 -38.92 37.46
CA PHE A 994 -13.46 -38.83 38.11
C PHE A 994 -13.35 -38.86 39.65
N LEU A 995 -14.14 -38.02 40.33
CA LEU A 995 -14.13 -37.87 41.79
C LEU A 995 -15.25 -38.67 42.50
N THR A 996 -16.15 -39.25 41.70
CA THR A 996 -17.35 -40.00 42.07
C THR A 996 -17.67 -41.00 40.95
N ASP A 997 -18.68 -41.85 41.13
CA ASP A 997 -19.23 -42.72 40.08
C ASP A 997 -20.15 -41.97 39.09
N ASP A 998 -20.15 -40.63 39.10
CA ASP A 998 -20.83 -39.78 38.13
C ASP A 998 -19.88 -39.48 36.96
N TYR A 999 -20.05 -40.22 35.86
CA TYR A 999 -19.18 -40.15 34.67
C TYR A 999 -19.54 -39.01 33.70
N ARG A 1000 -20.19 -37.95 34.19
CA ARG A 1000 -20.41 -36.74 33.40
C ARG A 1000 -19.18 -35.84 33.41
N VAL A 1001 -18.87 -35.27 32.25
CA VAL A 1001 -17.83 -34.25 32.06
C VAL A 1001 -18.46 -32.96 31.55
N LYS A 1002 -17.81 -31.83 31.81
CA LYS A 1002 -18.19 -30.49 31.34
C LYS A 1002 -16.96 -29.74 30.84
#